data_AF-A0A7J2PQ26-F1
#
_entry.id   AF-A0A7J2PQ26-F1
#
_cell.length_a   1.000
_cell.length_b   1.000
_cell.length_c   1.000
_cell.angle_alpha   90.00
_cell.angle_beta   90.00
_cell.angle_gamma   90.00
#
_symmetry.space_group_name_H-M   'P 1'
#
loop_
_entity.id
_entity.type
_entity.pdbx_description
1 polymer ?
#
loop_
_entity_poly.entity_id
_entity_poly.type
_entity_poly.pdbx_seq_one_letter_code
_entity_poly.pdbx_strand_id
1 'polypeptide(L)'
;MSETKLKVGLESQELVMPNGQNKGSRISLMSQRLKYISKNVRSLVSISLLVSLLGFIVAYLFATASLISHSLPVGLIFAFILLEILLFLFIMIFSTKNLRFTKFRLMFMIGGPMVSLLLVSLLHSNDSLELASQIPIITLPLTLLITRLYRIIKRDSLKADYGFSFSKTYHQHKVFGLWVSLIVLFFVFSFIFYTEPQHLSSSAFFVIIFTLIFTKKEKGTTNNGRDRHLRSVTLVSIFLILMTTIFAVGSIVNVNTPAFQFATVSQSSRIEGSNIDFSNLEYYNSFDGINPLSINDQFIVMCEVSPGFGEAALIRVRLVPENVPKIEGYQVKSSYEITSNYLNGPINNRQFFAQISLNKLDLLPGIYKVYISYDIRSGFSYRSSAPREYFLTVVKDDLKIISTEPFDFMPSSLYGSVYTVENKDDNYWTVSFDGRVVNSLNEPVSVKGLELYLEGKNGYENLTTLDTNKDGSFFYSIQINGSFALLTMAKVEVASSDLYNSLVHEEMAGLEREVNGHRFLPDLDGDGYPDWDFTLYDLMLALAEYYPDYLDFFAEFNESSGSSTFDSIRDREGLLQGNTAWSDGIRDFSLLFDGTGDIIPGSPTEAFGSFIYATYGTISYDYMGGGGNSDSTKTPTTSLNIDRDLGSSSTELTRSPTSTTSVNRGGVDWTSLINSQSQSNTYTSADLTTSGGGNVPIIESWTEQFDPNPSTSIILNKPSGVVSGDLLLLIVMNDDRSSTAFSDNKAGWNFVDTSGNTGSDAHIAAYWKISDGGENPTETVTTVGSDEWIGYYLRISGAHGTTPINTYYFTQTSSSSNNHIIPAVTTTIDNTLVLYGLSFDGTDGYTFSASGTGWTEEDEAQSGPDQPGDVSGTFGSKALASQGSSESVTVSTDASVSDTAAYFQLAIAPSSGSGNPESNYLRATGFDFSAIPDTAEIKGITVEIDKYASLASSIEDYSVQLRDSTGTKGVDNADPTPWADTDSDTYTSYGGSSDLWGTSWSVSEIKDSAFGVDIVADLTGSDTTAFIDHVQIKVKYDETFSGREWINPDNAKTQNNIDTVASFTATSETTSDMLTLTDFGFGLSPTAQILGIEVGIDREATVSGS
;
A
#
# COMPACT_ATOMS: atom_id res chain seq x y z
N MET A 1 -14.19 -27.78 107.47
CA MET A 1 -13.34 -28.94 107.82
C MET A 1 -12.20 -28.94 106.81
N SER A 2 -10.91 -28.93 107.20
CA SER A 2 -10.19 -29.97 107.97
C SER A 2 -10.28 -31.36 107.30
N GLU A 3 -9.20 -32.11 107.12
CA GLU A 3 -7.76 -31.82 107.31
C GLU A 3 -6.94 -32.99 106.73
N THR A 4 -5.69 -32.76 106.33
CA THR A 4 -4.63 -33.80 106.41
C THR A 4 -3.24 -33.18 106.26
N LYS A 5 -2.39 -33.29 107.30
CA LYS A 5 -1.00 -32.80 107.34
C LYS A 5 -0.05 -33.89 107.87
N LEU A 6 0.64 -34.57 106.98
CA LEU A 6 1.87 -35.37 107.18
C LEU A 6 2.51 -35.49 105.77
N LYS A 7 3.78 -35.22 105.46
CA LYS A 7 5.03 -34.98 106.21
C LYS A 7 5.59 -36.17 107.00
N VAL A 8 6.92 -36.34 106.92
CA VAL A 8 7.72 -37.54 107.29
C VAL A 8 7.49 -38.73 106.32
N GLY A 9 8.49 -39.46 105.84
CA GLY A 9 9.94 -39.27 105.93
C GLY A 9 10.71 -40.48 106.50
N LEU A 10 10.88 -41.55 105.71
CA LEU A 10 11.75 -42.70 105.97
C LEU A 10 12.49 -43.02 104.65
N GLU A 11 13.83 -43.07 104.64
CA GLU A 11 14.71 -44.24 104.88
C GLU A 11 14.72 -45.24 103.70
N SER A 12 15.80 -45.62 103.00
CA SER A 12 17.28 -45.57 103.15
C SER A 12 17.98 -46.88 103.58
N GLN A 13 18.25 -47.76 102.60
CA GLN A 13 19.36 -48.73 102.54
C GLN A 13 19.52 -49.16 101.05
N GLU A 14 20.72 -49.02 100.46
CA GLU A 14 21.71 -50.11 100.17
C GLU A 14 21.26 -51.11 99.07
N LEU A 15 22.10 -51.62 98.14
CA LEU A 15 23.55 -51.51 97.84
C LEU A 15 23.74 -50.99 96.38
N VAL A 16 24.81 -50.34 95.91
CA VAL A 16 26.29 -50.44 96.11
C VAL A 16 26.97 -51.53 95.23
N MET A 17 27.47 -51.09 94.04
CA MET A 17 28.68 -51.59 93.34
C MET A 17 28.64 -53.05 92.80
N PRO A 18 29.68 -53.62 92.13
CA PRO A 18 30.95 -53.06 91.62
C PRO A 18 31.23 -53.35 90.11
N ASN A 19 32.46 -53.03 89.66
CA ASN A 19 33.14 -53.59 88.49
C ASN A 19 32.97 -55.12 88.34
N GLY A 20 32.85 -55.64 87.10
CA GLY A 20 32.93 -57.09 86.86
C GLY A 20 32.81 -57.56 85.41
N GLN A 21 33.91 -58.11 84.88
CA GLN A 21 34.04 -59.18 83.87
C GLN A 21 32.94 -59.45 82.81
N ASN A 22 33.31 -59.24 81.55
CA ASN A 22 33.51 -60.29 80.52
C ASN A 22 32.47 -61.45 80.34
N LYS A 23 32.01 -61.63 79.08
CA LYS A 23 31.37 -62.85 78.50
C LYS A 23 30.10 -63.41 79.19
N GLY A 24 28.93 -63.10 78.63
CA GLY A 24 27.67 -63.84 78.88
C GLY A 24 26.71 -63.80 77.68
N SER A 25 26.41 -64.99 77.11
CA SER A 25 25.41 -65.31 76.06
C SER A 25 24.81 -64.16 75.21
N ARG A 26 25.20 -64.10 73.92
CA ARG A 26 24.60 -63.17 72.94
C ARG A 26 23.13 -63.47 72.57
N ILE A 27 22.54 -64.60 72.99
CA ILE A 27 21.32 -65.14 72.37
C ILE A 27 20.02 -64.71 73.09
N SER A 28 19.94 -64.80 74.42
CA SER A 28 18.72 -64.40 75.16
C SER A 28 18.42 -62.91 75.03
N LEU A 29 19.47 -62.08 75.15
CA LEU A 29 19.40 -60.64 74.91
C LEU A 29 18.99 -60.30 73.46
N MET A 30 19.38 -61.12 72.48
CA MET A 30 18.99 -60.92 71.07
C MET A 30 17.53 -61.29 70.82
N SER A 31 16.98 -62.31 71.46
CA SER A 31 15.54 -62.63 71.39
C SER A 31 14.67 -61.51 72.01
N GLN A 32 15.04 -61.03 73.20
CA GLN A 32 14.34 -59.88 73.82
C GLN A 32 14.53 -58.60 73.00
N ARG A 33 15.74 -58.31 72.49
CA ARG A 33 15.97 -57.17 71.58
C ARG A 33 15.18 -57.30 70.28
N LEU A 34 15.05 -58.49 69.68
CA LEU A 34 14.26 -58.68 68.46
C LEU A 34 12.75 -58.46 68.70
N LYS A 35 12.19 -58.91 69.83
CA LYS A 35 10.81 -58.55 70.22
C LYS A 35 10.65 -57.08 70.57
N TYR A 36 11.65 -56.43 71.16
CA TYR A 36 11.63 -54.99 71.44
C TYR A 36 11.82 -54.14 70.16
N ILE A 37 12.59 -54.64 69.19
CA ILE A 37 12.80 -54.01 67.88
C ILE A 37 11.55 -54.18 67.02
N SER A 38 10.98 -55.38 66.87
CA SER A 38 9.76 -55.56 66.05
C SER A 38 8.57 -54.77 66.60
N LYS A 39 8.45 -54.62 67.93
CA LYS A 39 7.42 -53.79 68.57
C LYS A 39 7.68 -52.28 68.45
N ASN A 40 8.93 -51.84 68.25
CA ASN A 40 9.28 -50.43 68.00
C ASN A 40 9.37 -50.05 66.51
N VAL A 41 9.65 -51.00 65.60
CA VAL A 41 9.70 -50.75 64.15
C VAL A 41 8.33 -50.30 63.63
N ARG A 42 7.22 -50.78 64.22
CA ARG A 42 5.85 -50.28 63.94
C ARG A 42 5.56 -48.85 64.46
N SER A 43 6.55 -48.12 65.01
CA SER A 43 6.38 -46.76 65.55
C SER A 43 6.99 -45.64 64.67
N LEU A 44 7.96 -45.98 63.81
CA LEU A 44 8.99 -45.04 63.36
C LEU A 44 8.75 -44.31 62.03
N VAL A 45 7.71 -44.65 61.27
CA VAL A 45 7.27 -43.91 60.07
C VAL A 45 5.78 -43.60 60.21
N SER A 46 5.35 -42.40 59.82
CA SER A 46 3.91 -42.07 59.69
C SER A 46 3.43 -42.55 58.32
N ILE A 47 2.20 -43.05 58.23
CA ILE A 47 1.56 -43.28 56.92
C ILE A 47 1.62 -41.98 56.09
N SER A 48 1.36 -40.82 56.69
CA SER A 48 1.51 -39.50 56.07
C SER A 48 2.91 -39.21 55.51
N LEU A 49 3.97 -39.62 56.21
CA LEU A 49 5.36 -39.43 55.73
C LEU A 49 5.65 -40.34 54.53
N LEU A 50 5.14 -41.57 54.56
CA LEU A 50 5.31 -42.55 53.50
C LEU A 50 4.50 -42.16 52.24
N VAL A 51 3.29 -41.63 52.43
CA VAL A 51 2.44 -41.07 51.37
C VAL A 51 3.06 -39.81 50.76
N SER A 52 3.56 -38.86 51.56
CA SER A 52 4.24 -37.68 51.02
C SER A 52 5.54 -38.03 50.27
N LEU A 53 6.30 -39.03 50.75
CA LEU A 53 7.50 -39.51 50.04
C LEU A 53 7.15 -40.19 48.71
N LEU A 54 6.10 -41.03 48.69
CA LEU A 54 5.65 -41.68 47.46
C LEU A 54 5.08 -40.67 46.46
N GLY A 55 4.25 -39.73 46.91
CA GLY A 55 3.71 -38.67 46.07
C GLY A 55 4.80 -37.77 45.48
N PHE A 56 5.85 -37.46 46.24
CA PHE A 56 7.01 -36.70 45.76
C PHE A 56 7.73 -37.44 44.61
N ILE A 57 8.00 -38.75 44.79
CA ILE A 57 8.65 -39.57 43.76
C ILE A 57 7.76 -39.69 42.51
N VAL A 58 6.44 -39.83 42.66
CA VAL A 58 5.50 -39.91 41.54
C VAL A 58 5.42 -38.58 40.79
N ALA A 59 5.33 -37.44 41.48
CA ALA A 59 5.32 -36.11 40.85
C ALA A 59 6.61 -35.86 40.05
N TYR A 60 7.77 -36.12 40.65
CA TYR A 60 9.07 -36.02 40.00
C TYR A 60 9.16 -36.88 38.73
N LEU A 61 8.83 -38.18 38.83
CA LEU A 61 8.87 -39.08 37.67
C LEU A 61 7.89 -38.65 36.56
N PHE A 62 6.73 -38.11 36.92
CA PHE A 62 5.73 -37.65 35.96
C PHE A 62 6.15 -36.34 35.27
N ALA A 63 6.73 -35.39 36.00
CA ALA A 63 7.29 -34.17 35.45
C ALA A 63 8.49 -34.46 34.53
N THR A 64 9.46 -35.24 35.00
CA THR A 64 10.66 -35.61 34.20
C THR A 64 10.30 -36.42 32.96
N ALA A 65 9.35 -37.36 33.05
CA ALA A 65 8.87 -38.08 31.86
C ALA A 65 8.20 -37.12 30.87
N SER A 66 7.32 -36.24 31.34
CA SER A 66 6.58 -35.29 30.48
C SER A 66 7.47 -34.25 29.80
N LEU A 67 8.58 -33.87 30.44
CA LEU A 67 9.67 -33.09 29.82
C LEU A 67 10.28 -33.86 28.65
N ILE A 68 10.77 -35.08 28.89
CA ILE A 68 11.48 -35.91 27.90
C ILE A 68 10.57 -36.30 26.72
N SER A 69 9.26 -36.48 26.93
CA SER A 69 8.30 -36.80 25.87
C SER A 69 7.53 -35.60 25.31
N HIS A 70 7.84 -34.36 25.74
CA HIS A 70 7.11 -33.13 25.40
C HIS A 70 5.58 -33.22 25.51
N SER A 71 5.07 -34.10 26.38
CA SER A 71 3.69 -34.60 26.30
C SER A 71 2.67 -33.83 27.13
N LEU A 72 3.08 -32.75 27.81
CA LEU A 72 2.19 -31.86 28.57
C LEU A 72 2.66 -30.39 28.42
N PRO A 73 1.75 -29.40 28.54
CA PRO A 73 2.11 -27.99 28.49
C PRO A 73 3.09 -27.58 29.60
N VAL A 74 4.03 -26.68 29.26
CA VAL A 74 5.10 -26.15 30.14
C VAL A 74 4.58 -25.72 31.51
N GLY A 75 3.51 -24.92 31.58
CA GLY A 75 2.94 -24.46 32.86
C GLY A 75 2.38 -25.59 33.73
N LEU A 76 1.87 -26.67 33.14
CA LEU A 76 1.39 -27.84 33.87
C LEU A 76 2.56 -28.67 34.43
N ILE A 77 3.66 -28.78 33.68
CA ILE A 77 4.92 -29.38 34.16
C ILE A 77 5.49 -28.57 35.33
N PHE A 78 5.51 -27.24 35.22
CA PHE A 78 5.95 -26.36 36.32
C PHE A 78 5.09 -26.52 37.58
N ALA A 79 3.76 -26.65 37.43
CA ALA A 79 2.86 -26.93 38.55
C ALA A 79 3.17 -28.27 39.26
N PHE A 80 3.64 -29.30 38.56
CA PHE A 80 4.12 -30.53 39.19
C PHE A 80 5.43 -30.33 39.97
N ILE A 81 6.37 -29.52 39.48
CA ILE A 81 7.62 -29.18 40.20
C ILE A 81 7.30 -28.37 41.47
N LEU A 82 6.30 -27.48 41.43
CA LEU A 82 5.80 -26.79 42.64
C LEU A 82 5.12 -27.75 43.63
N LEU A 83 4.39 -28.76 43.14
CA LEU A 83 3.80 -29.82 43.97
C LEU A 83 4.87 -30.68 44.66
N GLU A 84 6.00 -30.96 44.01
CA GLU A 84 7.16 -31.60 44.66
C GLU A 84 7.69 -30.78 45.84
N ILE A 85 7.86 -29.46 45.69
CA ILE A 85 8.34 -28.59 46.77
C ILE A 85 7.35 -28.58 47.95
N LEU A 86 6.04 -28.58 47.68
CA LEU A 86 5.00 -28.71 48.70
C LEU A 86 5.07 -30.08 49.42
N LEU A 87 5.32 -31.16 48.67
CA LEU A 87 5.48 -32.50 49.24
C LEU A 87 6.79 -32.66 50.03
N PHE A 88 7.87 -31.99 49.62
CA PHE A 88 9.12 -31.85 50.39
C PHE A 88 8.85 -31.14 51.73
N LEU A 89 8.08 -30.05 51.76
CA LEU A 89 7.66 -29.42 53.01
C LEU A 89 6.88 -30.39 53.91
N PHE A 90 5.95 -31.18 53.36
CA PHE A 90 5.22 -32.21 54.12
C PHE A 90 6.14 -33.35 54.62
N ILE A 91 7.11 -33.80 53.82
CA ILE A 91 8.13 -34.78 54.25
C ILE A 91 8.92 -34.23 55.43
N MET A 92 9.37 -32.96 55.37
CA MET A 92 10.10 -32.31 56.45
C MET A 92 9.26 -32.16 57.73
N ILE A 93 7.97 -31.86 57.61
CA ILE A 93 7.03 -31.82 58.74
C ILE A 93 6.87 -33.23 59.34
N PHE A 94 6.44 -34.23 58.55
CA PHE A 94 6.09 -35.55 59.07
C PHE A 94 7.31 -36.40 59.52
N SER A 95 8.52 -36.05 59.09
CA SER A 95 9.80 -36.60 59.56
C SER A 95 10.16 -36.19 61.01
N THR A 96 9.41 -35.25 61.63
CA THR A 96 9.74 -34.69 62.96
C THR A 96 8.88 -35.20 64.12
N LYS A 97 8.38 -36.44 64.06
CA LYS A 97 7.65 -37.08 65.18
C LYS A 97 8.38 -36.91 66.54
N ASN A 98 7.63 -36.40 67.53
CA ASN A 98 7.95 -36.35 68.96
C ASN A 98 9.14 -35.46 69.41
N LEU A 99 9.51 -34.38 68.72
CA LEU A 99 10.59 -33.48 69.17
C LEU A 99 10.21 -31.99 69.24
N ARG A 100 10.57 -31.35 70.37
CA ARG A 100 10.26 -29.94 70.69
C ARG A 100 10.81 -28.96 69.63
N PHE A 101 9.99 -28.00 69.21
CA PHE A 101 10.39 -26.90 68.33
C PHE A 101 11.49 -26.04 68.96
N THR A 102 12.58 -25.83 68.21
CA THR A 102 13.67 -24.89 68.54
C THR A 102 13.95 -24.08 67.29
N LYS A 103 14.31 -22.78 67.39
CA LYS A 103 14.49 -21.85 66.25
C LYS A 103 15.22 -22.50 65.05
N PHE A 104 16.40 -23.07 65.29
CA PHE A 104 17.21 -23.73 64.25
C PHE A 104 16.55 -24.92 63.55
N ARG A 105 15.60 -25.63 64.18
CA ARG A 105 14.88 -26.72 63.52
C ARG A 105 13.72 -26.23 62.67
N LEU A 106 13.09 -25.10 63.03
CA LEU A 106 12.11 -24.43 62.16
C LEU A 106 12.80 -23.93 60.88
N MET A 107 14.01 -23.37 61.04
CA MET A 107 14.86 -22.89 59.95
C MET A 107 15.15 -23.97 58.90
N PHE A 108 15.52 -25.20 59.29
CA PHE A 108 15.73 -26.29 58.33
C PHE A 108 14.43 -26.94 57.82
N MET A 109 13.36 -26.97 58.62
CA MET A 109 12.07 -27.55 58.21
C MET A 109 11.40 -26.75 57.08
N ILE A 110 11.56 -25.43 57.07
CA ILE A 110 10.96 -24.52 56.08
C ILE A 110 12.00 -24.03 55.06
N GLY A 111 13.24 -23.77 55.50
CA GLY A 111 14.30 -23.18 54.68
C GLY A 111 14.80 -24.10 53.55
N GLY A 112 14.79 -25.43 53.72
CA GLY A 112 15.13 -26.36 52.64
C GLY A 112 14.16 -26.22 51.45
N PRO A 113 12.84 -26.40 51.68
CA PRO A 113 11.82 -26.11 50.68
C PRO A 113 11.86 -24.69 50.11
N MET A 114 12.14 -23.65 50.93
CA MET A 114 12.26 -22.27 50.44
C MET A 114 13.47 -22.05 49.52
N VAL A 115 14.62 -22.67 49.81
CA VAL A 115 15.81 -22.61 48.93
C VAL A 115 15.55 -23.38 47.63
N SER A 116 14.84 -24.52 47.71
CA SER A 116 14.38 -25.24 46.52
C SER A 116 13.46 -24.37 45.65
N LEU A 117 12.49 -23.68 46.25
CA LEU A 117 11.57 -22.79 45.53
C LEU A 117 12.32 -21.64 44.85
N LEU A 118 13.21 -20.95 45.58
CA LEU A 118 14.00 -19.85 45.03
C LEU A 118 14.84 -20.28 43.83
N LEU A 119 15.50 -21.45 43.89
CA LEU A 119 16.32 -21.98 42.81
C LEU A 119 15.48 -22.47 41.62
N VAL A 120 14.31 -23.08 41.85
CA VAL A 120 13.35 -23.44 40.78
C VAL A 120 12.86 -22.20 40.05
N SER A 121 12.44 -21.16 40.78
CA SER A 121 11.98 -19.90 40.19
C SER A 121 13.06 -19.21 39.36
N LEU A 122 14.30 -19.16 39.86
CA LEU A 122 15.45 -18.57 39.15
C LEU A 122 15.84 -19.34 37.87
N LEU A 123 15.57 -20.64 37.79
CA LEU A 123 15.83 -21.43 36.59
C LEU A 123 14.66 -21.36 35.59
N HIS A 124 13.42 -21.25 36.07
CA HIS A 124 12.27 -21.01 35.19
C HIS A 124 12.35 -19.65 34.49
N SER A 125 12.79 -18.59 35.18
CA SER A 125 12.98 -17.25 34.57
C SER A 125 14.17 -17.15 33.61
N ASN A 126 14.83 -18.27 33.28
CA ASN A 126 15.88 -18.41 32.28
C ASN A 126 15.60 -19.63 31.38
N ASP A 127 14.31 -19.96 31.17
CA ASP A 127 13.76 -21.07 30.39
C ASP A 127 14.33 -22.48 30.65
N SER A 128 15.10 -22.63 31.73
CA SER A 128 15.90 -23.82 32.05
C SER A 128 15.09 -24.86 32.84
N LEU A 129 13.90 -25.21 32.32
CA LEU A 129 12.90 -26.02 33.03
C LEU A 129 13.39 -27.44 33.36
N GLU A 130 14.23 -28.04 32.50
CA GLU A 130 14.89 -29.32 32.80
C GLU A 130 15.75 -29.23 34.06
N LEU A 131 16.60 -28.21 34.17
CA LEU A 131 17.44 -27.99 35.35
C LEU A 131 16.58 -27.66 36.58
N ALA A 132 15.48 -26.90 36.41
CA ALA A 132 14.54 -26.60 37.48
C ALA A 132 13.93 -27.88 38.07
N SER A 133 13.56 -28.86 37.23
CA SER A 133 13.00 -30.16 37.69
C SER A 133 13.94 -30.95 38.61
N GLN A 134 15.26 -30.73 38.53
CA GLN A 134 16.25 -31.45 39.32
C GLN A 134 16.49 -30.83 40.71
N ILE A 135 16.04 -29.61 40.96
CA ILE A 135 16.28 -28.90 42.23
C ILE A 135 15.57 -29.55 43.44
N PRO A 136 14.29 -29.96 43.39
CA PRO A 136 13.63 -30.58 44.55
C PRO A 136 14.29 -31.91 44.95
N ILE A 137 14.59 -32.77 43.97
CA ILE A 137 15.20 -34.09 44.19
C ILE A 137 16.64 -34.00 44.74
N ILE A 138 17.39 -32.93 44.41
CA ILE A 138 18.73 -32.66 44.97
C ILE A 138 18.66 -32.04 46.38
N THR A 139 17.78 -31.06 46.59
CA THR A 139 17.75 -30.27 47.84
C THR A 139 17.10 -31.01 49.02
N LEU A 140 16.14 -31.90 48.77
CA LEU A 140 15.52 -32.78 49.78
C LEU A 140 16.54 -33.65 50.56
N PRO A 141 17.33 -34.53 49.92
CA PRO A 141 18.30 -35.38 50.63
C PRO A 141 19.40 -34.56 51.31
N LEU A 142 19.86 -33.46 50.71
CA LEU A 142 20.84 -32.56 51.31
C LEU A 142 20.31 -31.92 52.60
N THR A 143 19.07 -31.44 52.60
CA THR A 143 18.40 -30.85 53.77
C THR A 143 18.22 -31.89 54.89
N LEU A 144 17.86 -33.12 54.54
CA LEU A 144 17.76 -34.24 55.50
C LEU A 144 19.14 -34.63 56.08
N LEU A 145 20.20 -34.62 55.27
CA LEU A 145 21.57 -34.89 55.70
C LEU A 145 22.09 -33.82 56.68
N ILE A 146 21.95 -32.55 56.34
CA ILE A 146 22.32 -31.42 57.21
C ILE A 146 21.53 -31.49 58.53
N THR A 147 20.22 -31.77 58.46
CA THR A 147 19.37 -31.98 59.63
C THR A 147 19.85 -33.15 60.51
N ARG A 148 20.39 -34.22 59.92
CA ARG A 148 20.95 -35.37 60.63
C ARG A 148 22.29 -35.05 61.29
N LEU A 149 23.19 -34.36 60.59
CA LEU A 149 24.49 -33.91 61.13
C LEU A 149 24.30 -32.94 62.31
N TYR A 150 23.37 -31.98 62.20
CA TYR A 150 23.03 -31.07 63.30
C TYR A 150 22.50 -31.80 64.55
N ARG A 151 21.75 -32.91 64.38
CA ARG A 151 21.30 -33.75 65.51
C ARG A 151 22.45 -34.48 66.19
N ILE A 152 23.53 -34.80 65.48
CA ILE A 152 24.73 -35.44 66.05
C ILE A 152 25.50 -34.38 66.86
N ILE A 153 25.90 -33.28 66.23
CA ILE A 153 26.68 -32.19 66.85
C ILE A 153 26.02 -31.65 68.11
N LYS A 154 24.68 -31.48 68.11
CA LYS A 154 23.95 -30.94 69.27
C LYS A 154 23.68 -31.97 70.38
N ARG A 155 24.01 -33.25 70.21
CA ARG A 155 23.78 -34.26 71.26
C ARG A 155 24.70 -34.04 72.46
N ASP A 156 25.88 -33.49 72.24
CA ASP A 156 26.92 -33.39 73.26
C ASP A 156 26.82 -32.08 74.10
N SER A 157 25.94 -31.14 73.72
CA SER A 157 25.74 -29.86 74.43
C SER A 157 24.61 -29.86 75.47
N LEU A 158 24.03 -31.02 75.83
CA LEU A 158 22.88 -31.14 76.73
C LEU A 158 23.29 -31.56 78.16
N LYS A 159 24.11 -30.73 78.81
CA LYS A 159 24.44 -30.77 80.25
C LYS A 159 24.34 -29.38 80.90
N ALA A 160 23.19 -28.75 80.80
CA ALA A 160 22.82 -27.58 81.61
C ALA A 160 21.30 -27.49 81.73
N ASP A 161 20.79 -27.41 82.96
CA ASP A 161 19.38 -27.17 83.25
C ASP A 161 19.03 -25.68 83.18
N TYR A 162 17.75 -25.36 82.94
CA TYR A 162 16.86 -24.82 83.98
C TYR A 162 15.42 -24.68 83.45
N GLY A 163 14.44 -24.83 84.34
CA GLY A 163 13.03 -24.88 83.98
C GLY A 163 12.43 -23.52 83.60
N PHE A 164 11.57 -23.50 82.57
CA PHE A 164 10.76 -22.34 82.20
C PHE A 164 9.30 -22.73 81.95
N SER A 165 8.35 -21.93 82.44
CA SER A 165 6.93 -22.32 82.48
C SER A 165 6.30 -22.39 81.08
N PHE A 166 5.92 -23.61 80.68
CA PHE A 166 5.56 -23.94 79.30
C PHE A 166 4.35 -23.16 78.76
N SER A 167 3.41 -22.73 79.61
CA SER A 167 2.19 -22.02 79.20
C SER A 167 2.47 -20.67 78.54
N LYS A 168 3.29 -19.81 79.17
CA LYS A 168 3.57 -18.46 78.65
C LYS A 168 4.40 -18.54 77.36
N THR A 169 5.37 -19.45 77.34
CA THR A 169 6.21 -19.75 76.18
C THR A 169 5.40 -20.33 75.02
N TYR A 170 4.43 -21.23 75.28
CA TYR A 170 3.56 -21.82 74.25
C TYR A 170 2.75 -20.75 73.52
N HIS A 171 2.10 -19.82 74.25
CA HIS A 171 1.37 -18.71 73.59
C HIS A 171 2.31 -17.77 72.84
N GLN A 172 3.49 -17.42 73.38
CA GLN A 172 4.47 -16.61 72.66
C GLN A 172 5.00 -17.30 71.40
N HIS A 173 5.16 -18.62 71.41
CA HIS A 173 5.58 -19.38 70.22
C HIS A 173 4.42 -19.62 69.23
N LYS A 174 3.17 -19.66 69.70
CA LYS A 174 1.99 -19.66 68.81
C LYS A 174 1.86 -18.30 68.09
N VAL A 175 2.10 -17.19 68.79
CA VAL A 175 2.09 -15.84 68.20
C VAL A 175 3.32 -15.60 67.31
N PHE A 176 4.53 -15.96 67.74
CA PHE A 176 5.73 -15.85 66.89
C PHE A 176 5.65 -16.77 65.66
N GLY A 177 5.13 -18.00 65.83
CA GLY A 177 4.86 -18.91 64.72
C GLY A 177 3.83 -18.34 63.75
N LEU A 178 2.73 -17.76 64.25
CA LEU A 178 1.75 -17.07 63.42
C LEU A 178 2.37 -15.87 62.67
N TRP A 179 3.18 -15.04 63.32
CA TRP A 179 3.86 -13.92 62.66
C TRP A 179 4.87 -14.37 61.61
N VAL A 180 5.69 -15.39 61.88
CA VAL A 180 6.62 -15.96 60.89
C VAL A 180 5.83 -16.60 59.74
N SER A 181 4.74 -17.33 60.02
CA SER A 181 3.86 -17.86 58.98
C SER A 181 3.24 -16.75 58.15
N LEU A 182 2.73 -15.66 58.74
CA LEU A 182 2.15 -14.51 58.03
C LEU A 182 3.20 -13.73 57.21
N ILE A 183 4.45 -13.64 57.68
CA ILE A 183 5.55 -13.01 56.92
C ILE A 183 5.99 -13.90 55.75
N VAL A 184 6.10 -15.22 55.95
CA VAL A 184 6.35 -16.16 54.85
C VAL A 184 5.18 -16.15 53.87
N LEU A 185 3.93 -16.08 54.36
CA LEU A 185 2.75 -15.94 53.52
C LEU A 185 2.80 -14.63 52.72
N PHE A 186 3.16 -13.50 53.35
CA PHE A 186 3.33 -12.22 52.67
C PHE A 186 4.34 -12.30 51.53
N PHE A 187 5.53 -12.88 51.75
CA PHE A 187 6.51 -13.03 50.67
C PHE A 187 6.07 -14.02 49.56
N VAL A 188 5.42 -15.12 49.91
CA VAL A 188 4.86 -16.07 48.92
C VAL A 188 3.72 -15.43 48.13
N PHE A 189 2.86 -14.63 48.77
CA PHE A 189 1.82 -13.86 48.10
C PHE A 189 2.42 -12.78 47.20
N SER A 190 3.41 -12.02 47.66
CA SER A 190 4.11 -11.02 46.83
C SER A 190 4.81 -11.65 45.62
N PHE A 191 5.31 -12.88 45.75
CA PHE A 191 5.91 -13.62 44.64
C PHE A 191 4.85 -14.12 43.64
N ILE A 192 3.82 -14.85 44.08
CA ILE A 192 2.72 -15.32 43.22
C ILE A 192 2.00 -14.13 42.55
N PHE A 193 1.84 -13.02 43.26
CA PHE A 193 1.28 -11.78 42.73
C PHE A 193 2.15 -11.16 41.61
N TYR A 194 3.48 -11.31 41.69
CA TYR A 194 4.41 -10.81 40.68
C TYR A 194 4.50 -11.73 39.45
N THR A 195 4.28 -13.04 39.61
CA THR A 195 4.47 -14.02 38.53
C THR A 195 3.18 -14.54 37.89
N GLU A 196 2.13 -14.83 38.66
CA GLU A 196 0.92 -15.54 38.20
C GLU A 196 -0.37 -15.00 38.89
N PRO A 197 -0.78 -13.75 38.60
CA PRO A 197 -1.86 -13.07 39.32
C PRO A 197 -3.25 -13.75 39.21
N GLN A 198 -3.50 -14.54 38.16
CA GLN A 198 -4.76 -15.26 37.96
C GLN A 198 -5.06 -16.33 39.03
N HIS A 199 -4.09 -16.75 39.84
CA HIS A 199 -4.25 -17.85 40.81
C HIS A 199 -4.51 -17.41 42.28
N LEU A 200 -4.72 -16.11 42.53
CA LEU A 200 -4.92 -15.54 43.88
C LEU A 200 -6.12 -16.11 44.68
N SER A 201 -7.14 -16.65 44.02
CA SER A 201 -8.39 -17.12 44.66
C SER A 201 -8.17 -18.26 45.66
N SER A 202 -7.29 -19.20 45.34
CA SER A 202 -6.91 -20.33 46.21
C SER A 202 -6.19 -19.86 47.48
N SER A 203 -5.38 -18.81 47.35
CA SER A 203 -4.52 -18.26 48.41
C SER A 203 -5.36 -17.61 49.52
N ALA A 204 -6.42 -16.87 49.18
CA ALA A 204 -7.33 -16.27 50.16
C ALA A 204 -8.03 -17.33 51.04
N PHE A 205 -8.35 -18.50 50.47
CA PHE A 205 -8.96 -19.63 51.20
C PHE A 205 -8.04 -20.16 52.31
N PHE A 206 -6.73 -20.23 52.06
CA PHE A 206 -5.75 -20.60 53.08
C PHE A 206 -5.64 -19.56 54.21
N VAL A 207 -5.70 -18.25 53.92
CA VAL A 207 -5.73 -17.20 54.97
C VAL A 207 -6.93 -17.39 55.90
N ILE A 208 -8.11 -17.64 55.33
CA ILE A 208 -9.34 -17.89 56.09
C ILE A 208 -9.19 -19.13 56.97
N ILE A 209 -8.68 -20.25 56.43
CA ILE A 209 -8.44 -21.49 57.17
C ILE A 209 -7.46 -21.29 58.33
N PHE A 210 -6.31 -20.64 58.09
CA PHE A 210 -5.32 -20.39 59.15
C PHE A 210 -5.87 -19.46 60.23
N THR A 211 -6.57 -18.38 59.87
CA THR A 211 -7.21 -17.49 60.85
C THR A 211 -8.26 -18.23 61.69
N LEU A 212 -9.09 -19.09 61.09
CA LEU A 212 -10.07 -19.91 61.83
C LEU A 212 -9.41 -20.93 62.78
N ILE A 213 -8.34 -21.61 62.34
CA ILE A 213 -7.60 -22.59 63.17
C ILE A 213 -6.95 -21.93 64.39
N PHE A 214 -6.43 -20.70 64.25
CA PHE A 214 -5.66 -20.04 65.31
C PHE A 214 -6.47 -19.10 66.22
N THR A 215 -7.70 -18.68 65.85
CA THR A 215 -8.55 -17.77 66.64
C THR A 215 -9.56 -18.44 67.58
N LYS A 216 -9.65 -19.79 67.60
CA LYS A 216 -10.65 -20.54 68.38
C LYS A 216 -10.67 -20.16 69.87
N LYS A 217 -11.76 -19.49 70.29
CA LYS A 217 -11.95 -18.90 71.62
C LYS A 217 -12.31 -19.95 72.68
N GLU A 218 -11.50 -20.09 73.72
CA GLU A 218 -11.87 -20.84 74.93
C GLU A 218 -12.79 -20.01 75.84
N LYS A 219 -13.77 -20.67 76.47
CA LYS A 219 -14.58 -20.07 77.55
C LYS A 219 -13.79 -20.11 78.86
N GLY A 220 -13.06 -19.04 79.16
CA GLY A 220 -12.36 -18.84 80.43
C GLY A 220 -12.56 -17.41 80.95
N THR A 221 -12.73 -17.26 82.27
CA THR A 221 -13.13 -15.99 82.91
C THR A 221 -11.97 -15.00 83.11
N THR A 222 -12.31 -13.70 83.04
CA THR A 222 -11.63 -12.54 83.65
C THR A 222 -10.11 -12.41 83.47
N ASN A 223 -9.67 -11.48 82.59
CA ASN A 223 -8.91 -10.27 83.00
C ASN A 223 -8.48 -9.39 81.81
N ASN A 224 -8.50 -8.06 82.00
CA ASN A 224 -8.41 -7.01 80.97
C ASN A 224 -7.01 -6.79 80.35
N GLY A 225 -6.21 -7.85 80.16
CA GLY A 225 -4.83 -7.76 79.66
C GLY A 225 -4.56 -8.39 78.29
N ARG A 226 -5.43 -9.29 77.79
CA ARG A 226 -5.10 -10.18 76.65
C ARG A 226 -5.57 -9.70 75.27
N ASP A 227 -6.53 -8.78 75.23
CA ASP A 227 -7.21 -8.39 73.98
C ASP A 227 -6.37 -7.61 72.98
N ARG A 228 -5.35 -6.84 73.42
CA ARG A 228 -4.61 -5.93 72.51
C ARG A 228 -3.95 -6.67 71.34
N HIS A 229 -3.23 -7.76 71.60
CA HIS A 229 -2.61 -8.53 70.53
C HIS A 229 -3.61 -9.34 69.70
N LEU A 230 -4.73 -9.78 70.29
CA LEU A 230 -5.78 -10.45 69.51
C LEU A 230 -6.44 -9.46 68.54
N ARG A 231 -6.75 -8.24 68.99
CA ARG A 231 -7.26 -7.16 68.13
C ARG A 231 -6.27 -6.80 67.02
N SER A 232 -4.97 -6.68 67.30
CA SER A 232 -3.96 -6.44 66.25
C SER A 232 -3.86 -7.59 65.25
N VAL A 233 -3.86 -8.85 65.70
CA VAL A 233 -3.83 -10.01 64.80
C VAL A 233 -5.11 -10.10 63.98
N THR A 234 -6.27 -9.84 64.58
CA THR A 234 -7.56 -9.80 63.86
C THR A 234 -7.61 -8.62 62.89
N LEU A 235 -7.06 -7.44 63.22
CA LEU A 235 -6.95 -6.31 62.29
C LEU A 235 -6.01 -6.60 61.12
N VAL A 236 -4.84 -7.20 61.36
CA VAL A 236 -3.93 -7.64 60.28
C VAL A 236 -4.56 -8.76 59.44
N SER A 237 -5.31 -9.68 60.06
CA SER A 237 -6.01 -10.74 59.34
C SER A 237 -7.18 -10.19 58.50
N ILE A 238 -7.97 -9.27 59.05
CA ILE A 238 -9.05 -8.56 58.32
C ILE A 238 -8.44 -7.71 57.22
N PHE A 239 -7.34 -6.99 57.47
CA PHE A 239 -6.63 -6.23 56.45
C PHE A 239 -6.13 -7.13 55.33
N LEU A 240 -5.42 -8.23 55.62
CA LEU A 240 -4.95 -9.17 54.60
C LEU A 240 -6.11 -9.85 53.85
N ILE A 241 -7.24 -10.13 54.50
CA ILE A 241 -8.43 -10.68 53.83
C ILE A 241 -9.12 -9.61 52.96
N LEU A 242 -9.31 -8.37 53.43
CA LEU A 242 -9.87 -7.28 52.61
C LEU A 242 -8.96 -6.99 51.42
N MET A 243 -7.67 -6.83 51.67
CA MET A 243 -6.61 -6.63 50.67
C MET A 243 -6.70 -7.72 49.61
N THR A 244 -6.52 -8.99 49.98
CA THR A 244 -6.54 -10.11 49.02
C THR A 244 -7.90 -10.32 48.35
N THR A 245 -9.02 -9.99 48.99
CA THR A 245 -10.35 -10.08 48.37
C THR A 245 -10.59 -8.94 47.39
N ILE A 246 -10.18 -7.71 47.71
CA ILE A 246 -10.28 -6.55 46.81
C ILE A 246 -9.40 -6.77 45.57
N PHE A 247 -8.17 -7.26 45.72
CA PHE A 247 -7.30 -7.53 44.56
C PHE A 247 -7.68 -8.79 43.80
N ALA A 248 -8.15 -9.86 44.46
CA ALA A 248 -8.66 -11.03 43.74
C ALA A 248 -9.94 -10.70 42.95
N VAL A 249 -10.90 -9.97 43.54
CA VAL A 249 -12.09 -9.50 42.80
C VAL A 249 -11.67 -8.55 41.68
N GLY A 250 -10.74 -7.62 41.95
CA GLY A 250 -10.20 -6.70 40.95
C GLY A 250 -9.59 -7.41 39.73
N SER A 251 -8.82 -8.49 39.93
CA SER A 251 -8.22 -9.28 38.85
C SER A 251 -9.16 -10.32 38.21
N ILE A 252 -10.36 -10.54 38.75
CA ILE A 252 -11.39 -11.46 38.20
C ILE A 252 -12.38 -10.71 37.28
N VAL A 253 -12.39 -9.38 37.30
CA VAL A 253 -13.17 -8.58 36.34
C VAL A 253 -12.50 -8.66 34.97
N ASN A 254 -13.16 -9.31 34.01
CA ASN A 254 -12.74 -9.35 32.61
C ASN A 254 -12.57 -7.93 32.06
N VAL A 255 -11.50 -7.73 31.27
CA VAL A 255 -11.34 -6.55 30.41
C VAL A 255 -11.89 -6.90 29.03
N ASN A 256 -12.79 -6.05 28.51
CA ASN A 256 -13.26 -6.19 27.14
C ASN A 256 -12.09 -5.92 26.18
N THR A 257 -11.89 -6.79 25.21
CA THR A 257 -10.93 -6.54 24.13
C THR A 257 -11.45 -5.39 23.26
N PRO A 258 -10.71 -4.28 23.09
CA PRO A 258 -11.16 -3.18 22.24
C PRO A 258 -11.20 -3.61 20.78
N ALA A 259 -11.72 -2.74 19.90
CA ALA A 259 -11.39 -2.82 18.48
C ALA A 259 -9.90 -2.48 18.30
N PHE A 260 -9.19 -3.29 17.54
CA PHE A 260 -7.84 -2.98 17.06
C PHE A 260 -7.94 -2.60 15.60
N GLN A 261 -7.25 -1.55 15.21
CA GLN A 261 -7.03 -1.11 13.84
C GLN A 261 -5.54 -1.13 13.53
N PHE A 262 -5.20 -1.25 12.25
CA PHE A 262 -3.85 -1.54 11.79
C PHE A 262 -3.41 -0.56 10.71
N ALA A 263 -2.16 -0.11 10.78
CA ALA A 263 -1.55 0.77 9.77
C ALA A 263 -0.11 0.32 9.51
N THR A 264 0.39 0.47 8.29
CA THR A 264 1.82 0.39 8.00
C THR A 264 2.51 1.71 8.33
N VAL A 265 3.85 1.72 8.38
CA VAL A 265 4.66 2.93 8.46
C VAL A 265 5.65 2.90 7.30
N SER A 266 5.52 3.88 6.40
CA SER A 266 6.36 4.03 5.20
C SER A 266 7.86 3.98 5.54
N GLN A 267 8.64 3.41 4.62
CA GLN A 267 10.07 3.23 4.79
C GLN A 267 10.82 4.57 4.72
N SER A 268 10.38 5.50 3.85
CA SER A 268 10.88 6.89 3.77
C SER A 268 10.81 7.64 5.09
N SER A 269 9.62 7.74 5.71
CA SER A 269 9.44 8.42 6.99
C SER A 269 10.19 7.78 8.16
N ARG A 270 10.64 6.52 8.01
CA ARG A 270 11.52 5.83 8.98
C ARG A 270 13.00 6.14 8.76
N ILE A 271 13.43 6.41 7.52
CA ILE A 271 14.80 6.81 7.16
C ILE A 271 15.06 8.25 7.59
N GLU A 272 14.11 9.17 7.37
CA GLU A 272 14.21 10.60 7.72
C GLU A 272 14.37 10.86 9.24
N GLY A 273 14.03 9.89 10.10
CA GLY A 273 14.18 10.01 11.55
C GLY A 273 13.26 11.05 12.21
N SER A 274 12.21 11.49 11.53
CA SER A 274 11.25 12.49 12.01
C SER A 274 10.31 11.93 13.10
N ASN A 275 9.63 12.82 13.84
CA ASN A 275 8.61 12.41 14.80
C ASN A 275 7.31 12.05 14.08
N ILE A 276 7.23 10.81 13.55
CA ILE A 276 6.06 10.29 12.84
C ILE A 276 4.78 10.45 13.68
N ASP A 277 3.79 11.17 13.14
CA ASP A 277 2.47 11.30 13.77
C ASP A 277 1.57 10.13 13.39
N PHE A 278 1.47 9.15 14.28
CA PHE A 278 0.64 7.96 14.09
C PHE A 278 -0.86 8.24 13.99
N SER A 279 -1.35 9.46 14.22
CA SER A 279 -2.77 9.80 14.06
C SER A 279 -3.18 10.08 12.61
N ASN A 280 -2.23 10.37 11.72
CA ASN A 280 -2.48 10.68 10.30
C ASN A 280 -2.19 9.49 9.36
N LEU A 281 -2.01 8.28 9.91
CA LEU A 281 -1.84 7.06 9.11
C LEU A 281 -3.21 6.49 8.68
N GLU A 282 -3.24 5.78 7.56
CA GLU A 282 -4.41 5.03 7.13
C GLU A 282 -4.63 3.79 8.03
N TYR A 283 -5.86 3.60 8.54
CA TYR A 283 -6.17 2.57 9.53
C TYR A 283 -7.20 1.55 9.05
N TYR A 284 -6.71 0.34 8.80
CA TYR A 284 -7.47 -0.83 8.39
C TYR A 284 -8.17 -1.51 9.57
N ASN A 285 -9.42 -1.94 9.36
CA ASN A 285 -10.23 -2.66 10.37
C ASN A 285 -9.96 -4.17 10.40
N SER A 286 -9.40 -4.75 9.33
CA SER A 286 -8.82 -6.10 9.35
C SER A 286 -7.30 -6.05 9.35
N PHE A 287 -6.68 -7.11 9.84
CA PHE A 287 -5.22 -7.28 9.77
C PHE A 287 -4.75 -7.60 8.34
N ASP A 288 -5.66 -8.10 7.48
CA ASP A 288 -5.35 -8.45 6.09
C ASP A 288 -4.97 -7.22 5.25
N GLY A 289 -5.49 -6.03 5.59
CA GLY A 289 -5.14 -4.76 4.93
C GLY A 289 -3.72 -4.26 5.20
N ILE A 290 -2.93 -4.98 6.01
CA ILE A 290 -1.50 -4.72 6.23
C ILE A 290 -0.65 -6.00 6.05
N ASN A 291 -1.09 -6.94 5.21
CA ASN A 291 -0.50 -8.28 5.09
C ASN A 291 -0.41 -8.68 3.61
N PRO A 292 0.77 -9.07 3.07
CA PRO A 292 2.03 -9.37 3.75
C PRO A 292 2.84 -8.14 4.21
N LEU A 293 3.91 -8.38 4.98
CA LEU A 293 4.94 -7.39 5.35
C LEU A 293 6.34 -7.95 5.13
N SER A 294 7.31 -7.12 4.74
CA SER A 294 8.73 -7.49 4.67
C SER A 294 9.32 -7.74 6.06
N ILE A 295 10.43 -8.49 6.13
CA ILE A 295 11.22 -8.66 7.38
C ILE A 295 11.64 -7.32 8.03
N ASN A 296 11.70 -6.23 7.27
CA ASN A 296 12.17 -4.91 7.73
C ASN A 296 11.07 -3.87 7.97
N ASP A 297 9.81 -4.19 7.63
CA ASP A 297 8.68 -3.28 7.79
C ASP A 297 8.31 -2.94 9.25
N GLN A 298 7.42 -1.96 9.42
CA GLN A 298 6.85 -1.60 10.71
C GLN A 298 5.34 -1.40 10.55
N PHE A 299 4.56 -1.97 11.46
CA PHE A 299 3.13 -1.70 11.57
C PHE A 299 2.77 -1.12 12.93
N ILE A 300 1.63 -0.44 12.98
CA ILE A 300 1.00 0.14 14.17
C ILE A 300 -0.23 -0.68 14.51
N VAL A 301 -0.42 -0.97 15.80
CA VAL A 301 -1.71 -1.40 16.35
C VAL A 301 -2.31 -0.24 17.12
N MET A 302 -3.47 0.25 16.69
CA MET A 302 -4.21 1.32 17.35
C MET A 302 -5.49 0.77 17.99
N CYS A 303 -5.87 1.33 19.15
CA CYS A 303 -7.20 1.17 19.71
C CYS A 303 -7.62 2.41 20.53
N GLU A 304 -8.92 2.72 20.56
CA GLU A 304 -9.46 3.70 21.50
C GLU A 304 -9.60 3.12 22.91
N VAL A 305 -9.09 3.85 23.92
CA VAL A 305 -9.07 3.38 25.30
C VAL A 305 -9.38 4.49 26.31
N SER A 306 -9.98 4.05 27.44
CA SER A 306 -10.40 4.93 28.55
C SER A 306 -9.89 4.39 29.91
N PRO A 307 -8.56 4.39 30.18
CA PRO A 307 -8.02 3.90 31.44
C PRO A 307 -8.45 4.77 32.63
N GLY A 308 -8.92 4.15 33.71
CA GLY A 308 -9.44 4.84 34.89
C GLY A 308 -8.39 5.50 35.79
N PHE A 309 -8.84 6.19 36.83
CA PHE A 309 -7.95 6.81 37.82
C PHE A 309 -7.11 5.75 38.56
N GLY A 310 -5.79 5.82 38.43
CA GLY A 310 -4.86 4.85 39.01
C GLY A 310 -4.66 3.57 38.19
N GLU A 311 -5.18 3.55 36.94
CA GLU A 311 -4.96 2.48 35.98
C GLU A 311 -3.90 2.87 34.95
N ALA A 312 -3.16 1.87 34.45
CA ALA A 312 -2.20 2.01 33.37
C ALA A 312 -2.44 0.89 32.35
N ALA A 313 -2.66 1.27 31.10
CA ALA A 313 -2.96 0.36 29.99
C ALA A 313 -1.71 0.05 29.15
N LEU A 314 -1.64 -1.16 28.58
CA LEU A 314 -0.70 -1.51 27.51
C LEU A 314 -1.36 -2.41 26.45
N ILE A 315 -0.80 -2.39 25.24
CA ILE A 315 -1.10 -3.35 24.17
C ILE A 315 0.08 -4.34 24.12
N ARG A 316 -0.23 -5.63 24.09
CA ARG A 316 0.74 -6.73 23.98
C ARG A 316 0.52 -7.44 22.63
N VAL A 317 1.59 -7.61 21.87
CA VAL A 317 1.60 -8.35 20.61
C VAL A 317 2.58 -9.51 20.72
N ARG A 318 2.16 -10.73 20.37
CA ARG A 318 2.98 -11.93 20.40
C ARG A 318 2.89 -12.70 19.09
N LEU A 319 4.00 -12.81 18.38
CA LEU A 319 4.13 -13.58 17.14
C LEU A 319 4.62 -14.99 17.46
N VAL A 320 4.00 -16.00 16.86
CA VAL A 320 4.35 -17.43 17.00
C VAL A 320 4.57 -18.01 15.60
N PRO A 321 5.75 -18.57 15.29
CA PRO A 321 6.01 -19.22 14.00
C PRO A 321 5.05 -20.40 13.77
N GLU A 322 4.49 -20.49 12.56
CA GLU A 322 3.64 -21.63 12.15
C GLU A 322 4.20 -22.34 10.93
N ASN A 323 4.52 -21.61 9.85
CA ASN A 323 5.14 -22.15 8.65
C ASN A 323 6.31 -21.27 8.21
N VAL A 324 7.46 -21.45 8.87
CA VAL A 324 8.70 -20.70 8.63
C VAL A 324 9.81 -21.68 8.20
N PRO A 325 10.39 -21.55 6.99
CA PRO A 325 11.49 -22.38 6.54
C PRO A 325 12.73 -22.31 7.44
N LYS A 326 13.57 -23.34 7.41
CA LYS A 326 14.84 -23.38 8.13
C LYS A 326 15.98 -22.89 7.22
N ILE A 327 16.32 -21.62 7.35
CA ILE A 327 17.46 -20.99 6.69
C ILE A 327 18.74 -21.29 7.50
N GLU A 328 19.85 -21.61 6.83
CA GLU A 328 21.11 -21.93 7.50
C GLU A 328 21.71 -20.72 8.23
N GLY A 329 22.25 -20.92 9.43
CA GLY A 329 22.81 -19.86 10.29
C GLY A 329 21.80 -19.13 11.18
N TYR A 330 20.50 -19.14 10.86
CA TYR A 330 19.45 -18.45 11.63
C TYR A 330 18.79 -19.36 12.68
N GLN A 331 18.17 -18.76 13.70
CA GLN A 331 17.52 -19.48 14.81
C GLN A 331 16.13 -18.88 15.11
N VAL A 332 15.08 -19.59 14.69
CA VAL A 332 13.68 -19.18 14.92
C VAL A 332 13.31 -19.35 16.40
N LYS A 333 12.81 -18.29 17.03
CA LYS A 333 12.40 -18.27 18.45
C LYS A 333 10.99 -18.87 18.59
N SER A 334 10.69 -19.52 19.71
CA SER A 334 9.39 -20.18 19.96
C SER A 334 8.21 -19.19 20.02
N SER A 335 8.47 -17.94 20.38
CA SER A 335 7.61 -16.78 20.11
C SER A 335 8.40 -15.49 20.27
N TYR A 336 7.94 -14.42 19.64
CA TYR A 336 8.48 -13.06 19.71
C TYR A 336 7.41 -12.19 20.38
N GLU A 337 7.74 -11.41 21.41
CA GLU A 337 6.76 -10.68 22.22
C GLU A 337 7.15 -9.20 22.38
N ILE A 338 6.15 -8.33 22.21
CA ILE A 338 6.29 -6.88 22.06
C ILE A 338 5.21 -6.21 22.92
N THR A 339 5.56 -5.11 23.59
CA THR A 339 4.63 -4.36 24.44
C THR A 339 4.71 -2.87 24.18
N SER A 340 3.56 -2.20 24.10
CA SER A 340 3.51 -0.74 24.03
C SER A 340 4.08 -0.07 25.28
N ASN A 341 4.37 1.23 25.17
CA ASN A 341 4.50 2.09 26.35
C ASN A 341 3.19 2.11 27.17
N TYR A 342 3.28 2.42 28.47
CA TYR A 342 2.11 2.48 29.34
C TYR A 342 1.33 3.80 29.19
N LEU A 343 0.02 3.71 28.95
CA LEU A 343 -0.90 4.85 29.01
C LEU A 343 -1.56 4.93 30.39
N ASN A 344 -1.20 5.95 31.18
CA ASN A 344 -1.70 6.15 32.54
C ASN A 344 -3.00 6.99 32.54
N GLY A 345 -4.03 6.50 33.23
CA GLY A 345 -5.30 7.21 33.44
C GLY A 345 -5.30 8.17 34.65
N PRO A 346 -6.37 8.95 34.85
CA PRO A 346 -7.64 8.89 34.14
C PRO A 346 -7.59 9.60 32.77
N ILE A 347 -7.94 8.86 31.71
CA ILE A 347 -8.09 9.35 30.34
C ILE A 347 -9.35 8.71 29.76
N ASN A 348 -10.09 9.43 28.92
CA ASN A 348 -11.26 8.92 28.20
C ASN A 348 -11.02 9.05 26.69
N ASN A 349 -11.51 8.08 25.91
CA ASN A 349 -11.57 8.06 24.45
C ASN A 349 -10.30 8.61 23.79
N ARG A 350 -9.16 7.99 24.11
CA ARG A 350 -7.87 8.35 23.52
C ARG A 350 -7.37 7.21 22.64
N GLN A 351 -6.99 7.53 21.41
CA GLN A 351 -6.24 6.63 20.54
C GLN A 351 -4.91 6.23 21.21
N PHE A 352 -4.63 4.94 21.22
CA PHE A 352 -3.46 4.37 21.87
C PHE A 352 -2.75 3.43 20.90
N PHE A 353 -1.48 3.73 20.62
CA PHE A 353 -0.69 3.14 19.56
C PHE A 353 0.41 2.23 20.13
N ALA A 354 0.59 1.05 19.53
CA ALA A 354 1.76 0.21 19.69
C ALA A 354 2.54 0.13 18.37
N GLN A 355 3.86 0.32 18.42
CA GLN A 355 4.76 0.21 17.26
C GLN A 355 5.38 -1.19 17.22
N ILE A 356 5.26 -1.88 16.08
CA ILE A 356 5.82 -3.20 15.85
C ILE A 356 6.81 -3.08 14.67
N SER A 357 8.08 -2.78 14.96
CA SER A 357 9.15 -2.83 13.95
C SER A 357 9.63 -4.27 13.80
N LEU A 358 9.49 -4.87 12.61
CA LEU A 358 9.87 -6.25 12.34
C LEU A 358 11.40 -6.42 12.29
N ASN A 359 12.12 -5.40 11.80
CA ASN A 359 13.59 -5.40 11.72
C ASN A 359 14.31 -5.58 13.09
N LYS A 360 13.61 -5.37 14.22
CA LYS A 360 14.15 -5.51 15.58
C LYS A 360 13.93 -6.89 16.21
N LEU A 361 13.36 -7.83 15.47
CA LEU A 361 12.87 -9.10 16.03
C LEU A 361 13.69 -10.34 15.64
N ASP A 362 14.48 -10.29 14.56
CA ASP A 362 15.09 -11.46 13.90
C ASP A 362 14.02 -12.46 13.37
N LEU A 363 13.10 -11.97 12.52
CA LEU A 363 12.15 -12.81 11.79
C LEU A 363 12.79 -13.36 10.51
N LEU A 364 12.19 -14.45 9.99
CA LEU A 364 12.50 -15.01 8.67
C LEU A 364 11.23 -14.99 7.82
N PRO A 365 11.30 -14.94 6.49
CA PRO A 365 10.12 -15.08 5.63
C PRO A 365 9.34 -16.36 5.94
N GLY A 366 8.01 -16.27 6.03
CA GLY A 366 7.12 -17.35 6.45
C GLY A 366 5.88 -16.87 7.20
N ILE A 367 5.05 -17.82 7.63
CA ILE A 367 3.76 -17.53 8.29
C ILE A 367 3.89 -17.56 9.82
N TYR A 368 3.42 -16.51 10.47
CA TYR A 368 3.35 -16.34 11.92
C TYR A 368 1.90 -16.10 12.37
N LYS A 369 1.49 -16.73 13.48
CA LYS A 369 0.27 -16.34 14.20
C LYS A 369 0.55 -15.14 15.09
N VAL A 370 -0.27 -14.10 14.98
CA VAL A 370 -0.16 -12.86 15.77
C VAL A 370 -1.28 -12.81 16.81
N TYR A 371 -0.90 -12.82 18.09
CA TYR A 371 -1.82 -12.68 19.21
C TYR A 371 -1.75 -11.27 19.79
N ILE A 372 -2.88 -10.56 19.82
CA ILE A 372 -2.96 -9.18 20.33
C ILE A 372 -3.91 -9.12 21.53
N SER A 373 -3.40 -8.70 22.70
CA SER A 373 -4.20 -8.45 23.91
C SER A 373 -4.05 -7.03 24.43
N TYR A 374 -5.09 -6.57 25.12
CA TYR A 374 -5.13 -5.28 25.80
C TYR A 374 -5.13 -5.51 27.31
N ASP A 375 -4.09 -5.04 27.99
CA ASP A 375 -3.83 -5.37 29.39
C ASP A 375 -3.92 -4.10 30.26
N ILE A 376 -4.69 -4.15 31.35
CA ILE A 376 -4.84 -3.04 32.31
C ILE A 376 -4.25 -3.43 33.67
N ARG A 377 -3.30 -2.61 34.12
CA ARG A 377 -2.68 -2.67 35.45
C ARG A 377 -3.29 -1.59 36.35
N SER A 378 -3.95 -1.97 37.45
CA SER A 378 -4.52 -1.01 38.43
C SER A 378 -3.88 -1.22 39.80
N GLY A 379 -2.94 -0.34 40.17
CA GLY A 379 -2.13 -0.46 41.39
C GLY A 379 -1.43 -1.82 41.54
N PHE A 380 -1.97 -2.66 42.43
CA PHE A 380 -1.57 -4.06 42.63
C PHE A 380 -2.60 -5.04 42.04
N SER A 381 -2.96 -4.87 40.77
CA SER A 381 -3.75 -5.83 40.00
C SER A 381 -3.33 -5.79 38.52
N TYR A 382 -3.53 -6.91 37.84
CA TYR A 382 -3.26 -7.07 36.42
C TYR A 382 -4.43 -7.83 35.80
N ARG A 383 -4.99 -7.28 34.71
CA ARG A 383 -6.03 -7.90 33.91
C ARG A 383 -5.58 -7.88 32.46
N SER A 384 -5.91 -8.93 31.72
CA SER A 384 -5.68 -9.03 30.27
C SER A 384 -7.03 -9.27 29.60
N SER A 385 -7.23 -8.72 28.41
CA SER A 385 -8.38 -9.03 27.56
C SER A 385 -8.26 -10.45 26.99
N ALA A 386 -9.32 -10.97 26.36
CA ALA A 386 -9.14 -12.10 25.47
C ALA A 386 -8.23 -11.66 24.29
N PRO A 387 -7.19 -12.42 23.92
CA PRO A 387 -6.38 -12.10 22.76
C PRO A 387 -7.20 -12.31 21.48
N ARG A 388 -7.01 -11.45 20.48
CA ARG A 388 -7.39 -11.75 19.09
C ARG A 388 -6.24 -12.47 18.40
N GLU A 389 -6.56 -13.45 17.56
CA GLU A 389 -5.60 -14.20 16.74
C GLU A 389 -5.73 -13.73 15.28
N TYR A 390 -4.59 -13.45 14.65
CA TYR A 390 -4.45 -13.07 13.25
C TYR A 390 -3.30 -13.88 12.62
N PHE A 391 -3.15 -13.82 11.30
CA PHE A 391 -2.02 -14.41 10.58
C PHE A 391 -1.21 -13.29 9.91
N LEU A 392 0.12 -13.36 10.01
CA LEU A 392 1.05 -12.49 9.31
C LEU A 392 1.93 -13.35 8.39
N THR A 393 1.89 -13.02 7.10
CA THR A 393 2.83 -13.53 6.11
C THR A 393 4.01 -12.56 6.06
N VAL A 394 5.14 -12.97 6.63
CA VAL A 394 6.40 -12.24 6.50
C VAL A 394 7.03 -12.63 5.17
N VAL A 395 7.34 -11.66 4.32
CA VAL A 395 8.01 -11.86 3.03
C VAL A 395 9.47 -11.42 3.09
N LYS A 396 10.21 -11.71 2.01
CA LYS A 396 11.56 -11.15 1.80
C LYS A 396 11.49 -9.62 1.73
N ASP A 397 12.59 -8.97 2.04
CA ASP A 397 12.74 -7.52 1.85
C ASP A 397 13.46 -7.21 0.53
N ASP A 398 13.31 -5.99 0.05
CA ASP A 398 13.97 -5.54 -1.17
C ASP A 398 15.36 -4.96 -0.89
N LEU A 399 16.21 -5.02 -1.91
CA LEU A 399 17.52 -4.40 -1.92
C LEU A 399 17.51 -3.21 -2.87
N LYS A 400 18.48 -2.32 -2.70
CA LYS A 400 18.82 -1.26 -3.65
C LYS A 400 20.29 -0.92 -3.57
N ILE A 401 20.82 -0.25 -4.59
CA ILE A 401 22.14 0.37 -4.54
C ILE A 401 21.99 1.81 -4.04
N ILE A 402 22.95 2.29 -3.25
CA ILE A 402 23.18 3.72 -3.02
C ILE A 402 24.64 4.06 -3.31
N SER A 403 24.92 5.28 -3.77
CA SER A 403 26.28 5.75 -4.04
C SER A 403 27.11 5.79 -2.75
N THR A 404 28.43 5.65 -2.87
CA THR A 404 29.38 5.65 -1.74
C THR A 404 29.96 7.03 -1.42
N GLU A 405 29.62 8.06 -2.20
CA GLU A 405 30.19 9.41 -2.19
C GLU A 405 31.73 9.45 -2.39
N PRO A 406 32.26 8.94 -3.53
CA PRO A 406 33.68 9.03 -3.86
C PRO A 406 34.18 10.46 -4.20
N PHE A 407 33.29 11.45 -4.29
CA PHE A 407 33.60 12.83 -4.67
C PHE A 407 33.31 13.84 -3.54
N ASP A 408 34.33 14.18 -2.74
CA ASP A 408 34.28 15.20 -1.65
C ASP A 408 33.67 16.58 -2.05
N PHE A 409 33.53 16.87 -3.35
CA PHE A 409 33.08 18.15 -3.89
C PHE A 409 31.65 18.13 -4.45
N MET A 410 30.95 16.99 -4.40
CA MET A 410 29.63 16.80 -5.01
C MET A 410 28.81 15.80 -4.17
N PRO A 411 27.54 16.11 -3.80
CA PRO A 411 26.71 15.18 -3.02
C PRO A 411 26.17 14.05 -3.90
N SER A 412 25.90 12.88 -3.30
CA SER A 412 25.33 11.69 -3.96
C SER A 412 23.97 11.89 -4.64
N SER A 413 23.29 13.01 -4.44
CA SER A 413 22.08 13.33 -5.20
C SER A 413 22.36 13.73 -6.65
N LEU A 414 23.59 14.13 -6.99
CA LEU A 414 23.95 14.61 -8.33
C LEU A 414 24.73 13.58 -9.17
N TYR A 415 24.89 12.34 -8.69
CA TYR A 415 25.50 11.22 -9.41
C TYR A 415 25.15 9.88 -8.75
N GLY A 416 24.94 8.86 -9.57
CA GLY A 416 24.57 7.52 -9.10
C GLY A 416 25.73 6.70 -8.52
N SER A 417 25.62 5.38 -8.67
CA SER A 417 26.63 4.40 -8.23
C SER A 417 27.52 3.90 -9.37
N VAL A 418 27.29 4.37 -10.60
CA VAL A 418 28.17 4.21 -11.75
C VAL A 418 28.53 5.57 -12.32
N TYR A 419 29.83 5.81 -12.55
CA TYR A 419 30.32 7.06 -13.12
C TYR A 419 31.50 6.81 -14.06
N THR A 420 31.62 7.65 -15.09
CA THR A 420 32.69 7.54 -16.10
C THR A 420 33.62 8.75 -16.06
N VAL A 421 34.94 8.54 -16.19
CA VAL A 421 35.96 9.61 -16.19
C VAL A 421 36.82 9.56 -17.45
N GLU A 422 36.88 10.67 -18.18
CA GLU A 422 37.74 10.86 -19.36
C GLU A 422 39.21 11.07 -18.97
N ASN A 423 40.13 10.31 -19.57
CA ASN A 423 41.55 10.68 -19.64
C ASN A 423 41.86 11.25 -21.03
N LYS A 424 41.88 12.58 -21.10
CA LYS A 424 42.14 13.37 -22.32
C LYS A 424 43.56 13.21 -22.88
N ASP A 425 44.55 12.90 -22.04
CA ASP A 425 45.96 12.78 -22.45
C ASP A 425 46.28 11.42 -23.08
N ASP A 426 45.70 10.32 -22.55
CA ASP A 426 45.92 8.94 -23.01
C ASP A 426 44.79 8.39 -23.91
N ASN A 427 43.71 9.16 -24.11
CA ASN A 427 42.56 8.82 -24.97
C ASN A 427 41.83 7.51 -24.58
N TYR A 428 41.47 7.40 -23.29
CA TYR A 428 40.59 6.36 -22.76
C TYR A 428 39.62 6.90 -21.70
N TRP A 429 38.56 6.15 -21.43
CA TRP A 429 37.56 6.41 -20.39
C TRP A 429 37.67 5.36 -19.30
N THR A 430 37.45 5.74 -18.05
CA THR A 430 37.37 4.82 -16.91
C THR A 430 35.93 4.79 -16.40
N VAL A 431 35.20 3.71 -16.68
CA VAL A 431 33.88 3.46 -16.09
C VAL A 431 34.08 2.80 -14.73
N SER A 432 33.48 3.35 -13.68
CA SER A 432 33.63 2.90 -12.30
C SER A 432 32.26 2.65 -11.68
N PHE A 433 32.07 1.45 -11.14
CA PHE A 433 30.95 1.04 -10.32
C PHE A 433 31.42 1.17 -8.87
N ASP A 434 30.92 2.15 -8.11
CA ASP A 434 31.25 2.40 -6.71
C ASP A 434 29.94 2.63 -5.94
N GLY A 435 29.48 1.59 -5.27
CA GLY A 435 28.14 1.54 -4.70
C GLY A 435 28.08 0.71 -3.42
N ARG A 436 26.97 0.84 -2.70
CA ARG A 436 26.66 0.06 -1.51
C ARG A 436 25.29 -0.57 -1.63
N VAL A 437 25.24 -1.90 -1.54
CA VAL A 437 23.98 -2.65 -1.42
C VAL A 437 23.39 -2.42 -0.03
N VAL A 438 22.14 -1.95 0.02
CA VAL A 438 21.38 -1.70 1.26
C VAL A 438 20.00 -2.33 1.20
N ASN A 439 19.38 -2.53 2.35
CA ASN A 439 17.98 -2.94 2.48
C ASN A 439 17.01 -1.75 2.27
N SER A 440 15.71 -2.00 2.40
CA SER A 440 14.67 -0.98 2.32
C SER A 440 14.84 0.22 3.28
N LEU A 441 15.59 0.05 4.37
CA LEU A 441 15.86 1.05 5.42
C LEU A 441 17.22 1.75 5.31
N ASN A 442 17.93 1.59 4.19
CA ASN A 442 19.31 2.06 3.97
C ASN A 442 20.35 1.41 4.91
N GLU A 443 20.02 0.29 5.57
CA GLU A 443 20.98 -0.49 6.37
C GLU A 443 21.83 -1.39 5.44
N PRO A 444 23.16 -1.47 5.60
CA PRO A 444 24.01 -2.17 4.62
C PRO A 444 23.85 -3.70 4.62
N VAL A 445 23.78 -4.30 3.42
CA VAL A 445 23.62 -5.75 3.22
C VAL A 445 24.80 -6.31 2.43
N SER A 446 25.49 -7.30 3.01
CA SER A 446 26.58 -8.01 2.33
C SER A 446 26.01 -9.15 1.48
N VAL A 447 25.95 -8.94 0.16
CA VAL A 447 25.54 -9.92 -0.85
C VAL A 447 26.73 -10.56 -1.57
N LYS A 448 26.46 -11.69 -2.24
CA LYS A 448 27.40 -12.46 -3.04
C LYS A 448 26.89 -12.64 -4.46
N GLY A 449 27.82 -12.71 -5.42
CA GLY A 449 27.44 -12.82 -6.82
C GLY A 449 26.69 -11.58 -7.34
N LEU A 450 27.17 -10.40 -6.97
CA LEU A 450 26.77 -9.13 -7.59
C LEU A 450 27.32 -9.12 -9.03
N GLU A 451 26.46 -9.04 -10.01
CA GLU A 451 26.84 -9.02 -11.43
C GLU A 451 26.77 -7.61 -11.99
N LEU A 452 27.84 -7.19 -12.66
CA LEU A 452 27.98 -5.84 -13.22
C LEU A 452 27.95 -5.92 -14.74
N TYR A 453 27.09 -5.12 -15.34
CA TYR A 453 26.82 -5.06 -16.77
C TYR A 453 27.00 -3.62 -17.28
N LEU A 454 27.42 -3.51 -18.53
CA LEU A 454 27.44 -2.24 -19.25
C LEU A 454 26.91 -2.46 -20.66
N GLU A 455 26.18 -1.48 -21.19
CA GLU A 455 25.64 -1.53 -22.53
C GLU A 455 26.75 -1.54 -23.58
N GLY A 456 26.78 -2.63 -24.36
CA GLY A 456 27.58 -2.77 -25.56
C GLY A 456 26.73 -2.65 -26.82
N LYS A 457 27.33 -2.93 -27.98
CA LYS A 457 26.67 -2.75 -29.29
C LYS A 457 25.48 -3.68 -29.54
N ASN A 458 25.32 -4.70 -28.70
CA ASN A 458 24.30 -5.74 -28.80
C ASN A 458 23.45 -5.81 -27.50
N GLY A 459 23.36 -4.70 -26.74
CA GLY A 459 22.76 -4.67 -25.40
C GLY A 459 23.78 -4.95 -24.29
N TYR A 460 23.29 -5.30 -23.09
CA TYR A 460 24.13 -5.46 -21.90
C TYR A 460 25.19 -6.57 -22.01
N GLU A 461 26.45 -6.20 -21.89
CA GLU A 461 27.60 -7.10 -21.76
C GLU A 461 27.97 -7.26 -20.28
N ASN A 462 28.03 -8.50 -19.76
CA ASN A 462 28.47 -8.78 -18.39
C ASN A 462 29.99 -8.53 -18.28
N LEU A 463 30.38 -7.65 -17.38
CA LEU A 463 31.77 -7.27 -17.13
C LEU A 463 32.44 -8.16 -16.09
N THR A 464 31.75 -8.44 -14.98
CA THR A 464 32.26 -9.22 -13.84
C THR A 464 31.14 -9.65 -12.89
N THR A 465 31.43 -10.70 -12.12
CA THR A 465 30.67 -11.10 -10.92
C THR A 465 31.57 -10.90 -9.69
N LEU A 466 31.08 -10.31 -8.59
CA LEU A 466 31.85 -10.07 -7.36
C LEU A 466 31.08 -10.34 -6.05
N ASP A 467 31.80 -10.49 -4.93
CA ASP A 467 31.23 -10.51 -3.58
C ASP A 467 31.41 -9.11 -2.94
N THR A 468 30.37 -8.57 -2.32
CA THR A 468 30.44 -7.26 -1.63
C THR A 468 31.22 -7.33 -0.31
N ASN A 469 31.68 -6.17 0.16
CA ASN A 469 32.22 -6.01 1.51
C ASN A 469 31.16 -6.25 2.60
N LYS A 470 31.61 -6.36 3.85
CA LYS A 470 30.74 -6.56 5.02
C LYS A 470 29.79 -5.39 5.30
N ASP A 471 30.07 -4.22 4.75
CA ASP A 471 29.25 -3.01 4.82
C ASP A 471 28.50 -2.77 3.49
N GLY A 472 28.24 -3.84 2.72
CA GLY A 472 27.53 -3.80 1.43
C GLY A 472 28.28 -3.11 0.28
N SER A 473 29.43 -2.48 0.54
CA SER A 473 30.17 -1.72 -0.47
C SER A 473 30.82 -2.62 -1.53
N PHE A 474 30.88 -2.14 -2.76
CA PHE A 474 31.62 -2.73 -3.86
C PHE A 474 32.30 -1.65 -4.70
N PHE A 475 33.45 -2.01 -5.26
CA PHE A 475 34.17 -1.17 -6.23
C PHE A 475 34.67 -2.04 -7.38
N TYR A 476 34.42 -1.61 -8.61
CA TYR A 476 34.98 -2.21 -9.82
C TYR A 476 35.11 -1.14 -10.91
N SER A 477 36.18 -1.19 -11.71
CA SER A 477 36.34 -0.26 -12.83
C SER A 477 37.02 -0.89 -14.04
N ILE A 478 36.66 -0.38 -15.22
CA ILE A 478 37.18 -0.82 -16.52
C ILE A 478 37.70 0.37 -17.33
N GLN A 479 38.61 0.11 -18.26
CA GLN A 479 39.13 1.11 -19.19
C GLN A 479 38.63 0.85 -20.61
N ILE A 480 37.98 1.85 -21.20
CA ILE A 480 37.44 1.82 -22.58
C ILE A 480 38.27 2.79 -23.43
N ASN A 481 39.05 2.25 -24.37
CA ASN A 481 39.93 3.04 -25.22
C ASN A 481 39.16 3.70 -26.37
N GLY A 482 39.43 4.98 -26.66
CA GLY A 482 38.77 5.71 -27.76
C GLY A 482 37.51 6.45 -27.31
N SER A 483 36.39 6.20 -27.98
CA SER A 483 35.11 6.89 -27.74
C SER A 483 34.18 6.08 -26.84
N PHE A 484 33.67 6.72 -25.78
CA PHE A 484 32.53 6.24 -25.00
C PHE A 484 31.23 6.89 -25.51
N ALA A 485 30.08 6.23 -25.33
CA ALA A 485 28.78 6.79 -25.74
C ALA A 485 28.12 7.52 -24.56
N LEU A 486 27.59 8.73 -24.81
CA LEU A 486 27.03 9.60 -23.77
C LEU A 486 25.79 9.02 -23.07
N LEU A 487 25.07 8.12 -23.75
CA LEU A 487 23.84 7.50 -23.24
C LEU A 487 24.04 6.01 -22.91
N THR A 488 25.25 5.60 -22.50
CA THR A 488 25.54 4.19 -22.17
C THR A 488 24.86 3.81 -20.85
N MET A 489 23.93 2.85 -20.89
CA MET A 489 23.34 2.28 -19.68
C MET A 489 24.32 1.33 -18.96
N ALA A 490 24.33 1.39 -17.63
CA ALA A 490 24.97 0.43 -16.74
C ALA A 490 23.90 -0.31 -15.92
N LYS A 491 24.20 -1.56 -15.55
CA LYS A 491 23.27 -2.38 -14.76
C LYS A 491 23.99 -3.23 -13.72
N VAL A 492 23.35 -3.37 -12.56
CA VAL A 492 23.83 -4.10 -11.39
C VAL A 492 22.76 -5.10 -10.97
N GLU A 493 23.08 -6.39 -10.97
CA GLU A 493 22.12 -7.47 -10.65
C GLU A 493 22.56 -8.31 -9.44
N VAL A 494 21.59 -8.79 -8.66
CA VAL A 494 21.80 -9.79 -7.59
C VAL A 494 20.67 -10.81 -7.64
N ALA A 495 21.01 -12.11 -7.72
CA ALA A 495 20.02 -13.18 -7.62
C ALA A 495 19.38 -13.22 -6.21
N SER A 496 18.09 -13.57 -6.12
CA SER A 496 17.36 -13.55 -4.83
C SER A 496 18.00 -14.48 -3.79
N SER A 497 18.08 -14.02 -2.55
CA SER A 497 18.62 -14.77 -1.41
C SER A 497 17.51 -15.33 -0.51
N ASP A 498 17.85 -16.00 0.59
CA ASP A 498 16.85 -16.51 1.55
C ASP A 498 16.05 -15.39 2.25
N LEU A 499 16.63 -14.20 2.42
CA LEU A 499 16.00 -13.05 3.10
C LEU A 499 15.56 -11.93 2.17
N TYR A 500 16.18 -11.81 1.00
CA TYR A 500 15.99 -10.68 0.10
C TYR A 500 15.59 -11.10 -1.32
N ASN A 501 14.78 -10.26 -1.96
CA ASN A 501 14.42 -10.44 -3.37
C ASN A 501 15.63 -10.26 -4.30
N SER A 502 15.45 -10.53 -5.59
CA SER A 502 16.46 -10.23 -6.60
C SER A 502 16.54 -8.72 -6.82
N LEU A 503 17.75 -8.20 -6.94
CA LEU A 503 18.00 -6.80 -7.32
C LEU A 503 18.29 -6.74 -8.81
N VAL A 504 17.64 -5.79 -9.48
CA VAL A 504 18.09 -5.22 -10.75
C VAL A 504 18.11 -3.70 -10.53
N HIS A 505 19.25 -3.08 -10.77
CA HIS A 505 19.46 -1.64 -10.64
C HIS A 505 20.11 -1.16 -11.93
N GLU A 506 19.40 -0.32 -12.67
CA GLU A 506 19.84 0.23 -13.96
C GLU A 506 20.05 1.73 -13.80
N GLU A 507 21.19 2.25 -14.27
CA GLU A 507 21.52 3.67 -14.20
C GLU A 507 22.39 4.10 -15.38
N MET A 508 22.39 5.38 -15.70
CA MET A 508 23.25 5.93 -16.74
C MET A 508 24.71 5.95 -16.26
N ALA A 509 25.66 5.55 -17.11
CA ALA A 509 27.10 5.63 -16.77
C ALA A 509 27.68 7.07 -16.72
N GLY A 510 26.79 8.08 -16.78
CA GLY A 510 27.02 9.51 -16.62
C GLY A 510 27.67 10.24 -17.81
N LEU A 511 27.51 11.58 -17.84
CA LEU A 511 28.44 12.64 -18.31
C LEU A 511 27.83 13.73 -19.25
N GLU A 512 28.19 15.00 -19.02
CA GLU A 512 28.36 16.07 -20.06
C GLU A 512 29.10 17.34 -19.54
N ARG A 513 28.77 17.87 -18.34
CA ARG A 513 29.18 19.22 -17.84
C ARG A 513 30.48 19.24 -17.02
N GLU A 514 31.46 20.08 -17.40
CA GLU A 514 32.79 20.15 -16.73
C GLU A 514 32.79 20.99 -15.43
N VAL A 515 33.04 20.33 -14.29
CA VAL A 515 33.20 20.89 -12.94
C VAL A 515 34.63 20.65 -12.47
N ASN A 516 35.36 21.72 -12.12
CA ASN A 516 36.76 21.68 -11.64
C ASN A 516 37.77 20.93 -12.56
N GLY A 517 37.42 20.67 -13.83
CA GLY A 517 38.23 19.90 -14.78
C GLY A 517 37.76 18.46 -15.04
N HIS A 518 36.67 18.03 -14.40
CA HIS A 518 36.05 16.71 -14.54
C HIS A 518 34.60 16.87 -15.03
N ARG A 519 34.14 16.06 -16.00
CA ARG A 519 32.76 16.15 -16.51
C ARG A 519 31.79 15.32 -15.66
N PHE A 520 30.52 15.74 -15.56
CA PHE A 520 29.38 15.04 -14.92
C PHE A 520 28.04 15.53 -15.52
N LEU A 521 26.96 14.76 -15.48
CA LEU A 521 25.59 15.32 -15.55
C LEU A 521 25.02 15.31 -14.13
N PRO A 522 24.40 16.39 -13.65
CA PRO A 522 23.68 16.36 -12.38
C PRO A 522 22.31 15.71 -12.58
N ASP A 523 21.93 14.79 -11.72
CA ASP A 523 20.52 14.52 -11.38
C ASP A 523 20.10 15.66 -10.42
N LEU A 524 19.11 16.51 -10.78
CA LEU A 524 18.75 17.70 -9.98
C LEU A 524 17.47 17.49 -9.15
N ASP A 525 16.56 16.61 -9.57
CA ASP A 525 15.32 16.30 -8.82
C ASP A 525 15.41 15.04 -7.94
N GLY A 526 16.36 14.15 -8.21
CA GLY A 526 16.67 12.95 -7.45
C GLY A 526 15.97 11.67 -7.92
N ASP A 527 15.46 11.61 -9.16
CA ASP A 527 14.74 10.45 -9.69
C ASP A 527 15.65 9.28 -10.17
N GLY A 528 16.96 9.53 -10.31
CA GLY A 528 17.95 8.56 -10.80
C GLY A 528 18.36 8.73 -12.26
N TYR A 529 17.74 9.65 -12.99
CA TYR A 529 18.13 10.04 -14.35
C TYR A 529 18.88 11.38 -14.35
N PRO A 530 19.81 11.62 -15.30
CA PRO A 530 20.59 12.85 -15.29
C PRO A 530 19.83 14.00 -15.98
N ASP A 531 19.56 15.08 -15.24
CA ASP A 531 18.90 16.28 -15.74
C ASP A 531 19.73 16.99 -16.81
N TRP A 532 19.10 17.30 -17.94
CA TRP A 532 19.73 18.09 -18.99
C TRP A 532 19.53 19.59 -18.68
N ASP A 533 20.60 20.26 -18.22
CA ASP A 533 20.69 21.72 -17.99
C ASP A 533 20.21 22.62 -19.16
N PHE A 534 19.92 22.04 -20.33
CA PHE A 534 19.57 22.74 -21.57
C PHE A 534 18.19 22.32 -22.05
N THR A 535 17.28 23.29 -22.18
CA THR A 535 16.01 23.05 -22.87
C THR A 535 16.27 22.76 -24.36
N LEU A 536 15.26 22.22 -25.07
CA LEU A 536 15.31 22.11 -26.53
C LEU A 536 15.66 23.46 -27.21
N TYR A 537 15.20 24.57 -26.62
CA TYR A 537 15.49 25.93 -27.06
C TYR A 537 16.97 26.32 -26.84
N ASP A 538 17.58 25.92 -25.72
CA ASP A 538 19.01 26.16 -25.47
C ASP A 538 19.92 25.31 -26.39
N LEU A 539 19.50 24.07 -26.67
CA LEU A 539 20.16 23.21 -27.66
C LEU A 539 20.08 23.80 -29.07
N MET A 540 18.93 24.36 -29.45
CA MET A 540 18.77 25.11 -30.71
C MET A 540 19.65 26.37 -30.73
N LEU A 541 19.74 27.12 -29.62
CA LEU A 541 20.61 28.29 -29.47
C LEU A 541 22.10 27.95 -29.61
N ALA A 542 22.54 26.80 -29.11
CA ALA A 542 23.91 26.31 -29.25
C ALA A 542 24.26 25.87 -30.69
N LEU A 543 23.25 25.53 -31.51
CA LEU A 543 23.41 25.05 -32.88
C LEU A 543 23.17 26.13 -33.96
N ALA A 544 22.60 27.28 -33.60
CA ALA A 544 22.15 28.31 -34.55
C ALA A 544 23.18 29.45 -34.76
N GLU A 545 23.79 29.50 -35.94
CA GLU A 545 24.36 30.76 -36.48
C GLU A 545 23.30 31.60 -37.26
N TYR A 546 22.13 31.02 -37.49
CA TYR A 546 20.90 31.68 -37.97
C TYR A 546 19.67 30.90 -37.48
N TYR A 547 18.54 31.58 -37.29
CA TYR A 547 17.26 30.92 -36.99
C TYR A 547 16.63 30.34 -38.27
N PRO A 548 16.21 29.06 -38.28
CA PRO A 548 15.28 28.52 -39.25
C PRO A 548 13.89 28.30 -38.62
N ASP A 549 12.81 28.62 -39.34
CA ASP A 549 11.44 28.47 -38.83
C ASP A 549 10.98 26.99 -38.71
N TYR A 550 11.80 26.05 -39.20
CA TYR A 550 11.66 24.60 -39.09
C TYR A 550 13.02 23.93 -39.35
N LEU A 551 13.25 22.71 -38.85
CA LEU A 551 14.50 21.98 -39.07
C LEU A 551 14.47 21.25 -40.42
N ASP A 552 15.08 21.85 -41.45
CA ASP A 552 15.06 21.32 -42.82
C ASP A 552 16.30 20.48 -43.17
N PHE A 553 16.09 19.28 -43.71
CA PHE A 553 17.12 18.37 -44.20
C PHE A 553 17.04 18.25 -45.73
N PHE A 554 17.59 19.25 -46.43
CA PHE A 554 17.66 19.24 -47.89
C PHE A 554 18.61 18.15 -48.45
N ALA A 555 18.05 16.99 -48.79
CA ALA A 555 18.62 16.06 -49.75
C ALA A 555 17.84 16.15 -51.08
N GLU A 556 18.52 16.51 -52.16
CA GLU A 556 17.90 16.59 -53.49
C GLU A 556 17.96 15.21 -54.16
N PHE A 557 16.85 14.47 -54.07
CA PHE A 557 16.70 13.17 -54.72
C PHE A 557 16.34 13.35 -56.19
N ASN A 558 17.36 13.31 -57.06
CA ASN A 558 17.18 13.47 -58.50
C ASN A 558 16.76 12.15 -59.16
N GLU A 559 15.48 12.05 -59.54
CA GLU A 559 14.90 10.92 -60.30
C GLU A 559 15.71 10.55 -61.57
N SER A 560 16.51 11.47 -62.11
CA SER A 560 17.27 11.29 -63.36
C SER A 560 18.63 10.61 -63.19
N SER A 561 19.22 10.57 -61.99
CA SER A 561 20.62 10.10 -61.79
C SER A 561 20.75 8.59 -61.54
N GLY A 562 19.66 7.88 -61.27
CA GLY A 562 19.70 6.50 -60.79
C GLY A 562 19.94 6.45 -59.27
N SER A 563 20.64 5.43 -58.78
CA SER A 563 20.80 5.15 -57.35
C SER A 563 21.84 6.04 -56.64
N SER A 564 21.71 7.36 -56.75
CA SER A 564 22.45 8.34 -55.93
C SER A 564 21.60 9.55 -55.56
N THR A 565 21.94 10.18 -54.45
CA THR A 565 21.28 11.36 -53.85
C THR A 565 22.32 12.44 -53.53
N PHE A 566 21.91 13.71 -53.51
CA PHE A 566 22.83 14.84 -53.40
C PHE A 566 22.51 15.73 -52.18
N ASP A 567 23.54 16.02 -51.38
CA ASP A 567 23.54 17.10 -50.39
C ASP A 567 23.64 18.44 -51.14
N SER A 568 22.54 19.20 -51.20
CA SER A 568 22.47 20.46 -51.95
C SER A 568 23.17 21.63 -51.24
N ILE A 569 23.57 21.45 -49.97
CA ILE A 569 24.30 22.43 -49.16
C ILE A 569 25.83 22.27 -49.34
N ARG A 570 26.30 21.04 -49.62
CA ARG A 570 27.74 20.71 -49.71
C ARG A 570 28.20 20.12 -51.03
N ASP A 571 27.28 19.93 -51.98
CA ASP A 571 27.52 19.45 -53.36
C ASP A 571 28.26 18.08 -53.36
N ARG A 572 27.69 17.12 -52.64
CA ARG A 572 28.25 15.76 -52.47
C ARG A 572 27.26 14.66 -52.85
N GLU A 573 27.72 13.77 -53.72
CA GLU A 573 27.01 12.56 -54.11
C GLU A 573 27.12 11.47 -53.04
N GLY A 574 25.98 10.96 -52.59
CA GLY A 574 25.84 9.74 -51.79
C GLY A 574 25.23 8.63 -52.64
N LEU A 575 25.83 7.43 -52.65
CA LEU A 575 25.30 6.28 -53.38
C LEU A 575 24.21 5.59 -52.55
N LEU A 576 23.02 5.41 -53.13
CA LEU A 576 21.98 4.55 -52.56
C LEU A 576 22.37 3.09 -52.81
N GLN A 577 22.41 2.27 -51.75
CA GLN A 577 22.76 0.85 -51.83
C GLN A 577 21.63 -0.04 -51.31
N GLY A 578 21.07 -0.82 -52.22
CA GLY A 578 19.91 -1.70 -52.02
C GLY A 578 19.17 -1.87 -53.35
N ASN A 579 18.15 -2.72 -53.38
CA ASN A 579 17.14 -2.59 -54.42
C ASN A 579 16.24 -1.41 -54.02
N THR A 580 16.38 -0.30 -54.74
CA THR A 580 15.52 0.87 -54.59
C THR A 580 14.84 1.18 -55.92
N ALA A 581 13.52 1.07 -55.95
CA ALA A 581 12.71 1.38 -57.13
C ALA A 581 11.93 2.68 -56.91
N TRP A 582 11.88 3.53 -57.93
CA TRP A 582 10.94 4.65 -57.95
C TRP A 582 9.53 4.12 -58.25
N SER A 583 8.54 4.62 -57.52
CA SER A 583 7.13 4.22 -57.66
C SER A 583 6.27 5.48 -57.65
N ASP A 584 5.34 5.58 -58.61
CA ASP A 584 4.47 6.74 -58.79
C ASP A 584 3.49 6.86 -57.59
N GLY A 585 3.84 7.72 -56.64
CA GLY A 585 3.01 8.02 -55.47
C GLY A 585 1.81 8.91 -55.82
N ILE A 586 0.93 9.16 -54.85
CA ILE A 586 -0.30 9.98 -55.02
C ILE A 586 -0.02 11.44 -55.46
N ARG A 587 1.25 11.88 -55.44
CA ARG A 587 1.73 13.17 -55.97
C ARG A 587 3.11 13.04 -56.65
N ASP A 588 3.34 11.94 -57.37
CA ASP A 588 4.54 11.65 -58.16
C ASP A 588 5.87 11.49 -57.37
N PHE A 589 5.86 11.54 -56.02
CA PHE A 589 7.05 11.39 -55.18
C PHE A 589 6.97 10.20 -54.21
N SER A 590 7.67 9.10 -54.50
CA SER A 590 7.99 8.04 -53.52
C SER A 590 9.13 7.10 -53.94
N LEU A 591 10.02 6.79 -52.99
CA LEU A 591 11.12 5.83 -53.15
C LEU A 591 10.79 4.53 -52.41
N LEU A 592 10.84 3.39 -53.10
CA LEU A 592 10.56 2.06 -52.55
C LEU A 592 11.86 1.34 -52.15
N PHE A 593 11.83 0.55 -51.06
CA PHE A 593 12.91 -0.35 -50.64
C PHE A 593 12.37 -1.79 -50.56
N ASP A 594 12.69 -2.67 -51.52
CA ASP A 594 12.15 -4.04 -51.61
C ASP A 594 13.14 -5.13 -51.17
N GLY A 595 13.44 -5.16 -49.87
CA GLY A 595 14.28 -6.19 -49.24
C GLY A 595 13.56 -7.53 -49.04
N THR A 596 13.23 -8.26 -50.12
CA THR A 596 12.63 -9.60 -50.01
C THR A 596 13.62 -10.64 -49.47
N GLY A 597 13.33 -11.19 -48.29
CA GLY A 597 14.20 -12.13 -47.57
C GLY A 597 14.19 -13.58 -48.09
N ASP A 598 14.75 -13.80 -49.29
CA ASP A 598 14.94 -15.15 -49.85
C ASP A 598 16.01 -15.96 -49.10
N ILE A 599 15.57 -16.89 -48.23
CA ILE A 599 16.48 -17.83 -47.55
C ILE A 599 16.84 -18.97 -48.52
N ILE A 600 18.03 -18.92 -49.10
CA ILE A 600 18.62 -20.05 -49.84
C ILE A 600 19.05 -21.14 -48.83
N PRO A 601 18.50 -22.38 -48.90
CA PRO A 601 18.88 -23.42 -47.95
C PRO A 601 20.33 -23.91 -48.16
N GLY A 602 21.24 -23.58 -47.24
CA GLY A 602 22.55 -24.26 -47.11
C GLY A 602 23.82 -23.42 -46.92
N SER A 603 23.75 -22.10 -46.72
CA SER A 603 24.94 -21.27 -46.46
C SER A 603 25.20 -21.00 -44.96
N PRO A 604 26.43 -21.14 -44.43
CA PRO A 604 26.73 -20.99 -43.00
C PRO A 604 27.45 -19.68 -42.65
N THR A 605 26.86 -18.51 -42.95
CA THR A 605 27.44 -17.18 -42.63
C THR A 605 26.35 -16.15 -42.28
N GLU A 606 26.65 -15.25 -41.35
CA GLU A 606 25.71 -14.32 -40.70
C GLU A 606 25.55 -12.96 -41.41
N ALA A 607 24.40 -12.31 -41.17
CA ALA A 607 24.12 -10.86 -41.34
C ALA A 607 24.14 -10.30 -42.80
N PHE A 608 23.65 -9.10 -43.12
CA PHE A 608 23.31 -7.90 -42.32
C PHE A 608 22.04 -7.18 -42.84
N GLY A 609 21.45 -6.31 -41.99
CA GLY A 609 20.46 -5.28 -42.34
C GLY A 609 20.73 -3.97 -41.57
N SER A 610 20.49 -2.81 -42.20
CA SER A 610 21.07 -1.51 -41.80
C SER A 610 20.36 -0.79 -40.64
N PHE A 611 21.13 -0.05 -39.84
CA PHE A 611 20.65 0.99 -38.91
C PHE A 611 20.68 2.39 -39.55
N ILE A 612 19.80 3.29 -39.10
CA ILE A 612 19.95 4.75 -39.20
C ILE A 612 19.75 5.33 -37.80
N TYR A 613 20.56 6.32 -37.41
CA TYR A 613 20.55 6.88 -36.05
C TYR A 613 19.65 8.12 -35.93
N ALA A 614 18.76 8.08 -34.92
CA ALA A 614 18.20 9.19 -34.16
C ALA A 614 17.51 10.37 -34.89
N THR A 615 16.18 10.34 -34.88
CA THR A 615 15.35 11.47 -34.41
C THR A 615 14.29 10.94 -33.44
N TYR A 616 13.86 11.76 -32.47
CA TYR A 616 12.88 11.33 -31.46
C TYR A 616 11.45 11.34 -32.03
N GLY A 617 10.79 10.18 -31.99
CA GLY A 617 9.38 10.02 -32.33
C GLY A 617 8.94 8.58 -32.07
N THR A 618 8.00 8.39 -31.13
CA THR A 618 7.61 7.05 -30.66
C THR A 618 6.75 6.33 -31.70
N ILE A 619 7.38 5.55 -32.57
CA ILE A 619 6.71 4.59 -33.45
C ILE A 619 6.95 3.19 -32.86
N SER A 620 5.88 2.56 -32.36
CA SER A 620 5.94 1.19 -31.84
C SER A 620 5.68 0.18 -32.96
N TYR A 621 6.48 -0.90 -32.99
CA TYR A 621 6.22 -2.11 -33.76
C TYR A 621 6.47 -3.32 -32.85
N ASP A 622 5.54 -4.27 -32.87
CA ASP A 622 5.54 -5.46 -32.00
C ASP A 622 6.48 -6.58 -32.49
N TYR A 623 6.87 -7.49 -31.59
CA TYR A 623 7.80 -8.58 -31.88
C TYR A 623 7.49 -9.88 -31.10
N MET A 624 6.80 -10.82 -31.76
CA MET A 624 6.53 -12.16 -31.22
C MET A 624 7.67 -13.15 -31.51
N GLY A 625 8.38 -13.59 -30.45
CA GLY A 625 9.53 -14.50 -30.52
C GLY A 625 9.19 -16.01 -30.51
N GLY A 626 10.17 -16.87 -30.18
CA GLY A 626 9.90 -18.31 -29.99
C GLY A 626 11.09 -19.25 -29.66
N GLY A 627 11.05 -19.85 -28.46
CA GLY A 627 11.89 -21.00 -28.03
C GLY A 627 13.05 -20.64 -27.08
N GLY A 628 13.21 -21.20 -25.87
CA GLY A 628 12.56 -22.35 -25.20
C GLY A 628 13.56 -23.51 -25.01
N ASN A 629 13.52 -24.38 -23.98
CA ASN A 629 12.65 -24.63 -22.82
C ASN A 629 13.52 -25.45 -21.80
N SER A 630 13.33 -25.63 -20.47
CA SER A 630 12.21 -25.66 -19.50
C SER A 630 12.84 -25.62 -18.06
N ASP A 631 12.19 -25.74 -16.89
CA ASP A 631 10.82 -26.14 -16.51
C ASP A 631 10.44 -25.60 -15.09
N SER A 632 9.15 -25.25 -14.89
CA SER A 632 8.44 -25.14 -13.59
C SER A 632 8.92 -24.09 -12.54
N THR A 633 8.10 -23.29 -11.83
CA THR A 633 6.65 -23.02 -11.85
C THR A 633 6.35 -21.56 -11.44
N LYS A 634 5.55 -20.82 -12.23
CA LYS A 634 4.36 -20.05 -11.80
C LYS A 634 3.77 -19.27 -12.99
N THR A 635 2.46 -19.05 -12.98
CA THR A 635 1.69 -18.46 -14.09
C THR A 635 1.13 -17.08 -13.76
N PRO A 636 1.26 -16.12 -14.67
CA PRO A 636 0.19 -15.22 -15.09
C PRO A 636 -0.60 -15.87 -16.23
N THR A 637 -1.91 -15.67 -16.30
CA THR A 637 -2.78 -16.25 -17.35
C THR A 637 -3.37 -15.17 -18.24
N THR A 638 -2.70 -14.89 -19.37
CA THR A 638 -3.34 -14.22 -20.51
C THR A 638 -4.01 -15.28 -21.39
N SER A 639 -5.32 -15.45 -21.23
CA SER A 639 -6.09 -16.46 -21.97
C SER A 639 -6.32 -16.05 -23.41
N LEU A 640 -5.35 -16.37 -24.28
CA LEU A 640 -5.46 -16.24 -25.73
C LEU A 640 -6.40 -17.33 -26.30
N ASN A 641 -7.69 -17.26 -25.93
CA ASN A 641 -8.75 -18.13 -26.44
C ASN A 641 -9.08 -17.77 -27.89
N ILE A 642 -8.17 -18.15 -28.81
CA ILE A 642 -8.55 -18.43 -30.19
C ILE A 642 -9.22 -19.82 -30.14
N ASP A 643 -10.51 -19.86 -29.80
CA ASP A 643 -11.29 -21.10 -29.86
C ASP A 643 -11.55 -21.46 -31.32
N ARG A 644 -10.57 -22.18 -31.88
CA ARG A 644 -10.52 -22.54 -33.29
C ARG A 644 -11.37 -23.80 -33.55
N ASP A 645 -12.67 -23.69 -33.22
CA ASP A 645 -13.62 -24.79 -33.32
C ASP A 645 -13.69 -25.34 -34.75
N LEU A 646 -13.65 -26.66 -34.86
CA LEU A 646 -13.33 -27.39 -36.08
C LEU A 646 -14.57 -27.58 -36.97
N GLY A 647 -15.16 -26.47 -37.43
CA GLY A 647 -16.32 -26.53 -38.32
C GLY A 647 -16.88 -25.23 -38.89
N SER A 648 -16.33 -24.04 -38.59
CA SER A 648 -16.86 -22.76 -39.12
C SER A 648 -15.76 -21.87 -39.71
N SER A 649 -16.14 -21.00 -40.65
CA SER A 649 -15.29 -19.93 -41.21
C SER A 649 -15.13 -18.73 -40.27
N SER A 650 -15.77 -18.76 -39.10
CA SER A 650 -15.87 -17.64 -38.17
C SER A 650 -14.89 -17.80 -37.01
N THR A 651 -13.98 -16.84 -36.87
CA THR A 651 -12.97 -16.74 -35.80
C THR A 651 -13.37 -15.63 -34.82
N GLU A 652 -12.97 -15.75 -33.56
CA GLU A 652 -13.19 -14.73 -32.53
C GLU A 652 -11.87 -14.37 -31.84
N LEU A 653 -11.59 -13.07 -31.70
CA LEU A 653 -10.41 -12.55 -31.01
C LEU A 653 -10.84 -11.73 -29.80
N THR A 654 -10.31 -12.04 -28.60
CA THR A 654 -10.52 -11.27 -27.36
C THR A 654 -9.29 -10.42 -27.06
N ARG A 655 -9.49 -9.15 -26.68
CA ARG A 655 -8.45 -8.18 -26.27
C ARG A 655 -8.88 -7.35 -25.05
N SER A 656 -7.90 -6.95 -24.24
CA SER A 656 -8.01 -5.89 -23.22
C SER A 656 -7.44 -4.57 -23.77
N PRO A 657 -7.78 -3.39 -23.21
CA PRO A 657 -7.22 -2.11 -23.63
C PRO A 657 -5.77 -1.96 -23.15
N THR A 658 -4.95 -1.24 -23.93
CA THR A 658 -3.61 -0.79 -23.51
C THR A 658 -3.58 0.70 -23.12
N SER A 659 -4.67 1.43 -23.36
CA SER A 659 -4.81 2.84 -22.99
C SER A 659 -6.19 3.12 -22.42
N THR A 660 -6.20 3.78 -21.27
CA THR A 660 -7.39 4.05 -20.44
C THR A 660 -7.33 5.49 -19.96
N THR A 661 -8.28 6.33 -20.39
CA THR A 661 -8.30 7.77 -20.08
C THR A 661 -9.64 8.20 -19.49
N SER A 662 -9.61 9.12 -18.51
CA SER A 662 -10.81 9.87 -18.13
C SER A 662 -10.97 11.03 -19.11
N VAL A 663 -12.14 11.17 -19.72
CA VAL A 663 -12.41 12.26 -20.68
C VAL A 663 -13.60 13.08 -20.21
N ASN A 664 -13.33 14.36 -19.95
CA ASN A 664 -14.24 15.28 -19.30
C ASN A 664 -15.51 15.54 -20.12
N ARG A 665 -16.67 15.29 -19.49
CA ARG A 665 -18.04 15.57 -19.98
C ARG A 665 -18.86 16.38 -18.95
N GLY A 666 -18.22 16.94 -17.94
CA GLY A 666 -18.86 17.63 -16.81
C GLY A 666 -19.25 16.73 -15.63
N GLY A 667 -18.78 15.48 -15.61
CA GLY A 667 -18.99 14.51 -14.53
C GLY A 667 -17.75 14.31 -13.64
N VAL A 668 -17.79 13.30 -12.77
CA VAL A 668 -16.68 12.95 -11.85
C VAL A 668 -15.60 12.14 -12.58
N ASP A 669 -14.34 12.54 -12.47
CA ASP A 669 -13.22 11.83 -13.09
C ASP A 669 -12.99 10.43 -12.51
N TRP A 670 -12.62 9.50 -13.41
CA TRP A 670 -12.18 8.17 -13.03
C TRP A 670 -10.73 8.21 -12.54
N THR A 671 -10.52 7.65 -11.36
CA THR A 671 -9.20 7.52 -10.72
C THR A 671 -8.60 6.13 -10.98
N SER A 672 -7.27 6.01 -10.87
CA SER A 672 -6.55 4.73 -11.02
C SER A 672 -6.86 4.00 -12.34
N LEU A 673 -6.82 4.76 -13.46
CA LEU A 673 -7.30 4.36 -14.78
C LEU A 673 -6.67 3.05 -15.32
N ILE A 674 -5.38 2.85 -15.08
CA ILE A 674 -4.61 1.70 -15.58
C ILE A 674 -5.12 0.36 -15.04
N ASN A 675 -5.79 0.38 -13.88
CA ASN A 675 -6.32 -0.83 -13.25
C ASN A 675 -7.28 -1.58 -14.19
N SER A 676 -8.18 -0.86 -14.87
CA SER A 676 -9.15 -1.40 -15.84
C SER A 676 -8.55 -2.15 -17.06
N GLN A 677 -7.22 -2.18 -17.22
CA GLN A 677 -6.51 -2.88 -18.28
C GLN A 677 -6.21 -4.37 -18.00
N SER A 678 -6.27 -4.82 -16.74
CA SER A 678 -5.93 -6.21 -16.38
C SER A 678 -6.74 -6.71 -15.19
N GLN A 679 -7.40 -7.88 -15.33
CA GLN A 679 -8.21 -8.46 -14.25
C GLN A 679 -7.37 -8.71 -12.98
N SER A 680 -7.78 -8.11 -11.85
CA SER A 680 -6.95 -7.88 -10.67
C SER A 680 -7.75 -7.87 -9.36
N ASN A 681 -7.25 -7.17 -8.33
CA ASN A 681 -8.03 -6.79 -7.14
C ASN A 681 -7.86 -5.30 -6.84
N THR A 682 -7.59 -4.52 -7.89
CA THR A 682 -7.35 -3.07 -7.87
C THR A 682 -8.25 -2.45 -8.92
N TYR A 683 -9.00 -1.42 -8.56
CA TYR A 683 -10.12 -0.95 -9.39
C TYR A 683 -9.87 0.45 -9.94
N THR A 684 -10.38 0.72 -11.14
CA THR A 684 -10.61 2.09 -11.63
C THR A 684 -11.93 2.58 -11.04
N SER A 685 -11.94 3.76 -10.40
CA SER A 685 -13.08 4.17 -9.57
C SER A 685 -13.46 5.65 -9.65
N ALA A 686 -14.75 5.94 -9.52
CA ALA A 686 -15.32 7.30 -9.48
C ALA A 686 -16.26 7.48 -8.27
N ASP A 687 -15.98 8.49 -7.43
CA ASP A 687 -16.75 8.82 -6.23
C ASP A 687 -17.89 9.80 -6.54
N LEU A 688 -19.08 9.25 -6.76
CA LEU A 688 -20.25 9.96 -7.23
C LEU A 688 -21.06 10.48 -6.04
N THR A 689 -21.06 11.81 -5.87
CA THR A 689 -21.68 12.49 -4.72
C THR A 689 -22.69 13.56 -5.14
N THR A 690 -23.78 13.68 -4.40
CA THR A 690 -24.90 14.59 -4.68
C THR A 690 -24.65 16.07 -4.33
N SER A 691 -23.42 16.45 -3.99
CA SER A 691 -23.10 17.74 -3.37
C SER A 691 -22.05 18.60 -4.08
N GLY A 692 -21.51 18.18 -5.24
CA GLY A 692 -20.51 18.93 -5.99
C GLY A 692 -21.12 19.84 -7.08
N GLY A 693 -20.81 21.13 -7.04
CA GLY A 693 -20.89 21.98 -8.25
C GLY A 693 -19.70 21.70 -9.15
N GLY A 694 -19.88 21.75 -10.48
CA GLY A 694 -18.84 21.43 -11.45
C GLY A 694 -17.57 22.29 -11.33
N ASN A 695 -16.56 21.96 -12.14
CA ASN A 695 -15.30 22.73 -12.19
C ASN A 695 -15.54 24.19 -12.59
N VAL A 696 -14.64 25.09 -12.17
CA VAL A 696 -14.71 26.52 -12.48
C VAL A 696 -14.78 26.73 -14.00
N PRO A 697 -15.76 27.50 -14.52
CA PRO A 697 -15.83 27.83 -15.94
C PRO A 697 -14.56 28.49 -16.45
N ILE A 698 -14.17 28.22 -17.70
CA ILE A 698 -12.92 28.69 -18.29
C ILE A 698 -13.23 29.60 -19.48
N ILE A 699 -12.60 30.77 -19.55
CA ILE A 699 -12.62 31.60 -20.77
C ILE A 699 -11.69 30.94 -21.78
N GLU A 700 -12.27 30.36 -22.84
CA GLU A 700 -11.53 29.56 -23.83
C GLU A 700 -10.90 30.44 -24.91
N SER A 701 -11.63 31.46 -25.34
CA SER A 701 -11.26 32.38 -26.41
C SER A 701 -12.23 33.56 -26.42
N TRP A 702 -11.79 34.69 -26.98
CA TRP A 702 -12.65 35.84 -27.24
C TRP A 702 -12.24 36.54 -28.53
N THR A 703 -13.04 37.52 -28.96
CA THR A 703 -12.60 38.52 -29.94
C THR A 703 -13.05 39.92 -29.52
N GLU A 704 -12.24 40.91 -29.85
CA GLU A 704 -12.48 42.35 -29.63
C GLU A 704 -12.85 43.02 -30.96
N GLN A 705 -13.83 43.93 -30.92
CA GLN A 705 -14.18 44.83 -32.01
C GLN A 705 -14.44 46.24 -31.49
N PHE A 706 -14.16 47.24 -32.32
CA PHE A 706 -14.43 48.65 -32.05
C PHE A 706 -14.92 49.39 -33.31
N ASP A 707 -15.61 50.52 -33.13
CA ASP A 707 -16.04 51.43 -34.21
C ASP A 707 -15.77 52.91 -33.84
N PRO A 708 -14.78 53.58 -34.48
CA PRO A 708 -14.47 55.01 -34.28
C PRO A 708 -15.43 55.96 -35.00
N ASN A 709 -16.64 55.51 -35.33
CA ASN A 709 -17.63 56.29 -36.06
C ASN A 709 -18.98 56.22 -35.32
N PRO A 710 -19.69 57.34 -35.13
CA PRO A 710 -20.98 57.33 -34.44
C PRO A 710 -21.99 56.45 -35.17
N SER A 711 -22.27 55.26 -34.63
CA SER A 711 -23.14 54.25 -35.24
C SER A 711 -24.17 53.71 -34.24
N THR A 712 -25.31 53.24 -34.75
CA THR A 712 -26.39 52.69 -33.91
C THR A 712 -26.13 51.23 -33.52
N SER A 713 -25.01 50.62 -33.94
CA SER A 713 -24.80 49.17 -33.81
C SER A 713 -23.37 48.71 -34.10
N ILE A 714 -22.77 47.96 -33.17
CA ILE A 714 -21.55 47.18 -33.42
C ILE A 714 -21.85 45.80 -34.02
N ILE A 715 -20.93 45.28 -34.84
CA ILE A 715 -20.90 43.89 -35.31
C ILE A 715 -19.75 43.18 -34.62
N LEU A 716 -20.06 42.16 -33.83
CA LEU A 716 -19.08 41.33 -33.14
C LEU A 716 -18.79 40.04 -33.93
N ASN A 717 -17.55 39.54 -33.89
CA ASN A 717 -17.15 38.30 -34.56
C ASN A 717 -17.23 37.12 -33.59
N LYS A 718 -17.66 35.95 -34.05
CA LYS A 718 -17.69 34.75 -33.21
C LYS A 718 -16.26 34.26 -32.93
N PRO A 719 -15.88 34.00 -31.66
CA PRO A 719 -14.58 33.40 -31.33
C PRO A 719 -14.41 31.99 -31.92
N SER A 720 -13.14 31.57 -32.03
CA SER A 720 -12.77 30.24 -32.52
C SER A 720 -13.07 29.14 -31.50
N GLY A 721 -13.28 27.91 -31.99
CA GLY A 721 -13.43 26.71 -31.16
C GLY A 721 -14.82 26.47 -30.56
N VAL A 722 -15.79 27.36 -30.78
CA VAL A 722 -17.17 27.23 -30.23
C VAL A 722 -17.81 25.88 -30.60
N VAL A 723 -18.15 25.09 -29.58
CA VAL A 723 -18.90 23.83 -29.67
C VAL A 723 -20.27 23.96 -29.00
N SER A 724 -21.19 23.04 -29.27
CA SER A 724 -22.49 22.99 -28.59
C SER A 724 -22.30 22.79 -27.08
N GLY A 725 -23.03 23.54 -26.26
CA GLY A 725 -22.94 23.51 -24.80
C GLY A 725 -22.06 24.62 -24.18
N ASP A 726 -21.14 25.23 -24.94
CA ASP A 726 -20.38 26.40 -24.47
C ASP A 726 -21.32 27.55 -24.08
N LEU A 727 -20.98 28.30 -23.04
CA LEU A 727 -21.56 29.62 -22.77
C LEU A 727 -20.92 30.65 -23.70
N LEU A 728 -21.75 31.47 -24.32
CA LEU A 728 -21.33 32.61 -25.12
C LEU A 728 -21.79 33.89 -24.43
N LEU A 729 -20.87 34.84 -24.26
CA LEU A 729 -21.10 36.10 -23.54
C LEU A 729 -20.64 37.28 -24.41
N LEU A 730 -21.51 38.26 -24.60
CA LEU A 730 -21.19 39.54 -25.23
C LEU A 730 -21.09 40.62 -24.17
N ILE A 731 -20.08 41.47 -24.29
CA ILE A 731 -19.90 42.70 -23.51
C ILE A 731 -19.84 43.86 -24.52
N VAL A 732 -20.59 44.94 -24.32
CA VAL A 732 -20.59 46.12 -25.22
C VAL A 732 -20.54 47.42 -24.44
N MET A 733 -19.92 48.46 -25.03
CA MET A 733 -19.61 49.75 -24.38
C MET A 733 -19.72 50.94 -25.38
N ASN A 734 -20.16 52.13 -24.91
CA ASN A 734 -20.17 53.41 -25.69
C ASN A 734 -20.30 54.70 -24.83
N ASP A 735 -19.96 55.90 -25.38
CA ASP A 735 -20.07 57.27 -24.78
C ASP A 735 -21.49 57.88 -24.97
N ASP A 736 -22.53 57.06 -24.75
CA ASP A 736 -23.90 57.49 -25.06
C ASP A 736 -24.46 58.46 -24.01
N ARG A 737 -24.62 59.72 -24.42
CA ARG A 737 -25.13 60.82 -23.58
C ARG A 737 -26.61 60.72 -23.16
N SER A 738 -27.26 59.57 -23.33
CA SER A 738 -28.63 59.31 -22.85
C SER A 738 -28.69 58.77 -21.42
N SER A 739 -29.91 58.63 -20.89
CA SER A 739 -30.12 58.00 -19.58
C SER A 739 -29.96 56.48 -19.61
N THR A 740 -30.01 55.85 -20.79
CA THR A 740 -29.99 54.38 -20.97
C THR A 740 -29.73 54.06 -22.44
N ALA A 741 -28.52 53.63 -22.79
CA ALA A 741 -28.13 53.29 -24.16
C ALA A 741 -28.69 51.91 -24.58
N PHE A 742 -28.39 50.88 -23.77
CA PHE A 742 -28.71 49.49 -24.05
C PHE A 742 -30.07 49.04 -23.48
N SER A 743 -30.58 47.92 -24.00
CA SER A 743 -31.86 47.33 -23.59
C SER A 743 -31.94 45.86 -24.02
N ASP A 744 -32.90 45.12 -23.46
CA ASP A 744 -33.26 43.78 -23.91
C ASP A 744 -33.87 43.81 -25.33
N ASN A 745 -33.00 43.88 -26.34
CA ASN A 745 -33.34 44.06 -27.75
C ASN A 745 -32.74 42.98 -28.67
N LYS A 746 -31.87 42.12 -28.15
CA LYS A 746 -31.10 41.14 -28.93
C LYS A 746 -31.79 39.79 -29.02
N ALA A 747 -32.56 39.59 -30.09
CA ALA A 747 -33.26 38.33 -30.35
C ALA A 747 -32.30 37.12 -30.38
N GLY A 748 -32.70 36.02 -29.72
CA GLY A 748 -31.90 34.78 -29.61
C GLY A 748 -30.86 34.78 -28.48
N TRP A 749 -30.74 35.88 -27.74
CA TRP A 749 -29.86 36.05 -26.60
C TRP A 749 -30.66 36.47 -25.36
N ASN A 750 -30.10 36.24 -24.17
CA ASN A 750 -30.67 36.68 -22.90
C ASN A 750 -29.90 37.91 -22.42
N PHE A 751 -30.60 39.00 -22.12
CA PHE A 751 -30.00 40.18 -21.49
C PHE A 751 -29.64 39.90 -20.03
N VAL A 752 -28.48 40.39 -19.56
CA VAL A 752 -28.10 40.36 -18.13
C VAL A 752 -28.61 41.63 -17.46
N ASP A 753 -27.94 42.76 -17.74
CA ASP A 753 -28.32 44.11 -17.33
C ASP A 753 -27.48 45.15 -18.10
N THR A 754 -27.68 46.44 -17.80
CA THR A 754 -26.87 47.56 -18.30
C THR A 754 -26.53 48.56 -17.19
N SER A 755 -25.44 49.29 -17.35
CA SER A 755 -25.16 50.51 -16.59
C SER A 755 -24.77 51.68 -17.49
N GLY A 756 -24.63 52.86 -16.90
CA GLY A 756 -24.42 54.16 -17.56
C GLY A 756 -25.56 55.15 -17.37
N ASN A 757 -25.32 56.45 -17.57
CA ASN A 757 -26.31 57.53 -17.69
C ASN A 757 -25.66 58.86 -18.16
N THR A 758 -26.47 59.92 -18.34
CA THR A 758 -26.09 61.29 -18.77
C THR A 758 -25.11 62.05 -17.85
N GLY A 759 -24.49 61.37 -16.89
CA GLY A 759 -23.51 61.90 -15.95
C GLY A 759 -22.42 60.87 -15.62
N SER A 760 -22.36 59.77 -16.38
CA SER A 760 -21.18 58.93 -16.50
C SER A 760 -20.55 58.95 -17.89
N ASP A 761 -21.26 59.44 -18.93
CA ASP A 761 -20.82 59.52 -20.34
C ASP A 761 -20.07 58.25 -20.80
N ALA A 762 -20.63 57.13 -20.37
CA ALA A 762 -20.15 55.77 -20.55
C ALA A 762 -21.31 54.84 -20.20
N HIS A 763 -21.58 53.84 -21.04
CA HIS A 763 -22.54 52.75 -20.80
C HIS A 763 -21.88 51.40 -21.03
N ILE A 764 -22.38 50.37 -20.34
CA ILE A 764 -21.93 48.99 -20.49
C ILE A 764 -23.10 48.03 -20.36
N ALA A 765 -23.16 46.99 -21.19
CA ALA A 765 -24.18 45.95 -21.12
C ALA A 765 -23.63 44.56 -21.42
N ALA A 766 -24.31 43.52 -20.92
CA ALA A 766 -23.96 42.12 -21.20
C ALA A 766 -25.17 41.27 -21.65
N TYR A 767 -24.90 40.33 -22.57
CA TYR A 767 -25.89 39.40 -23.15
C TYR A 767 -25.30 37.99 -23.22
N TRP A 768 -26.08 36.94 -22.96
CA TRP A 768 -25.60 35.55 -23.04
C TRP A 768 -26.53 34.58 -23.78
N LYS A 769 -25.95 33.52 -24.35
CA LYS A 769 -26.66 32.30 -24.77
C LYS A 769 -25.80 31.06 -24.49
N ILE A 770 -26.44 29.89 -24.44
CA ILE A 770 -25.73 28.61 -24.59
C ILE A 770 -25.65 28.27 -26.07
N SER A 771 -24.48 27.79 -26.49
CA SER A 771 -24.16 27.40 -27.85
C SER A 771 -24.93 26.14 -28.28
N ASP A 772 -25.44 26.14 -29.52
CA ASP A 772 -25.93 24.95 -30.22
C ASP A 772 -24.97 24.47 -31.32
N GLY A 773 -23.82 25.14 -31.48
CA GLY A 773 -22.83 24.89 -32.54
C GLY A 773 -23.23 25.44 -33.92
N GLY A 774 -24.46 25.95 -34.07
CA GLY A 774 -25.02 26.52 -35.30
C GLY A 774 -24.86 28.04 -35.42
N GLU A 775 -24.13 28.69 -34.50
CA GLU A 775 -24.04 30.15 -34.43
C GLU A 775 -23.44 30.76 -35.70
N ASN A 776 -24.04 31.88 -36.12
CA ASN A 776 -23.53 32.73 -37.19
C ASN A 776 -22.06 33.16 -36.94
N PRO A 777 -21.28 33.44 -38.00
CA PRO A 777 -19.91 33.95 -37.85
C PRO A 777 -19.83 35.33 -37.16
N THR A 778 -20.92 36.09 -37.13
CA THR A 778 -21.00 37.41 -36.49
C THR A 778 -22.34 37.62 -35.79
N GLU A 779 -22.35 38.55 -34.83
CA GLU A 779 -23.51 38.94 -34.03
C GLU A 779 -23.61 40.47 -33.94
N THR A 780 -24.76 41.05 -34.29
CA THR A 780 -24.98 42.51 -34.18
C THR A 780 -25.64 42.85 -32.85
N VAL A 781 -25.21 43.96 -32.23
CA VAL A 781 -25.83 44.57 -31.04
C VAL A 781 -26.22 46.00 -31.39
N THR A 782 -27.35 46.51 -30.87
CA THR A 782 -27.87 47.84 -31.23
C THR A 782 -28.17 48.72 -30.01
N THR A 783 -27.91 50.02 -30.13
CA THR A 783 -28.19 51.03 -29.10
C THR A 783 -29.31 51.99 -29.54
N VAL A 784 -29.76 52.88 -28.65
CA VAL A 784 -30.79 53.90 -28.92
C VAL A 784 -30.20 55.17 -29.53
N GLY A 785 -28.97 55.54 -29.16
CA GLY A 785 -28.19 56.61 -29.76
C GLY A 785 -27.48 56.20 -31.07
N SER A 786 -26.53 57.03 -31.50
CA SER A 786 -25.60 56.75 -32.60
C SER A 786 -24.26 57.31 -32.18
N ASP A 787 -23.32 56.40 -31.88
CA ASP A 787 -22.26 56.62 -30.90
C ASP A 787 -21.05 55.71 -31.21
N GLU A 788 -19.93 55.92 -30.54
CA GLU A 788 -18.66 55.21 -30.78
C GLU A 788 -18.57 53.96 -29.88
N TRP A 789 -17.99 52.85 -30.37
CA TRP A 789 -18.18 51.53 -29.73
C TRP A 789 -16.90 50.76 -29.41
N ILE A 790 -17.00 49.95 -28.35
CA ILE A 790 -16.22 48.72 -28.10
C ILE A 790 -17.19 47.55 -27.87
N GLY A 791 -16.77 46.33 -28.22
CA GLY A 791 -17.38 45.13 -27.67
C GLY A 791 -16.50 43.89 -27.77
N TYR A 792 -16.75 42.96 -26.85
CA TYR A 792 -16.07 41.67 -26.74
C TYR A 792 -17.07 40.53 -26.90
N TYR A 793 -16.67 39.46 -27.58
CA TYR A 793 -17.44 38.22 -27.73
C TYR A 793 -16.61 37.05 -27.17
N LEU A 794 -16.98 36.59 -25.98
CA LEU A 794 -16.30 35.53 -25.22
C LEU A 794 -16.95 34.16 -25.45
N ARG A 795 -16.12 33.12 -25.49
CA ARG A 795 -16.47 31.70 -25.39
C ARG A 795 -16.02 31.19 -24.02
N ILE A 796 -16.93 30.56 -23.29
CA ILE A 796 -16.71 30.11 -21.91
C ILE A 796 -17.18 28.65 -21.76
N SER A 797 -16.26 27.73 -21.47
CA SER A 797 -16.57 26.31 -21.25
C SER A 797 -16.92 26.03 -19.78
N GLY A 798 -17.51 24.85 -19.50
CA GLY A 798 -17.81 24.40 -18.13
C GLY A 798 -18.95 25.13 -17.42
N ALA A 799 -19.67 26.04 -18.08
CA ALA A 799 -20.77 26.80 -17.49
C ALA A 799 -22.11 26.04 -17.46
N HIS A 800 -23.04 26.48 -16.62
CA HIS A 800 -24.37 25.88 -16.48
C HIS A 800 -25.23 26.06 -17.75
N GLY A 801 -25.49 24.96 -18.46
CA GLY A 801 -26.19 24.91 -19.76
C GLY A 801 -27.68 25.36 -19.81
N THR A 802 -28.19 26.03 -18.78
CA THR A 802 -29.55 26.60 -18.75
C THR A 802 -29.65 27.86 -17.89
N THR A 803 -28.96 27.91 -16.74
CA THR A 803 -28.87 29.09 -15.86
C THR A 803 -27.41 29.46 -15.53
N PRO A 804 -26.65 29.96 -16.52
CA PRO A 804 -25.21 30.24 -16.39
C PRO A 804 -24.88 31.48 -15.54
N ILE A 805 -25.81 32.40 -15.29
CA ILE A 805 -25.53 33.60 -14.48
C ILE A 805 -25.99 33.35 -13.04
N ASN A 806 -25.06 33.28 -12.10
CA ASN A 806 -25.34 33.04 -10.67
C ASN A 806 -25.78 34.32 -9.94
N THR A 807 -25.07 35.42 -10.18
CA THR A 807 -25.28 36.72 -9.54
C THR A 807 -24.57 37.81 -10.34
N TYR A 808 -25.03 39.06 -10.26
CA TYR A 808 -24.43 40.20 -10.95
C TYR A 808 -24.74 41.52 -10.24
N TYR A 809 -23.93 42.54 -10.50
CA TYR A 809 -24.13 43.90 -10.02
C TYR A 809 -23.57 44.92 -11.02
N PHE A 810 -24.45 45.76 -11.58
CA PHE A 810 -24.12 46.81 -12.55
C PHE A 810 -24.29 48.19 -11.89
N THR A 811 -23.32 49.09 -12.07
CA THR A 811 -23.34 50.45 -11.48
C THR A 811 -22.39 51.39 -12.20
N GLN A 812 -22.53 52.71 -11.99
CA GLN A 812 -21.68 53.73 -12.59
C GLN A 812 -21.20 54.75 -11.55
N THR A 813 -20.14 55.50 -11.87
CA THR A 813 -19.68 56.63 -11.04
C THR A 813 -20.59 57.85 -11.21
N SER A 814 -20.58 58.75 -10.22
CA SER A 814 -21.26 60.07 -10.28
C SER A 814 -20.29 61.22 -10.00
N SER A 815 -19.00 60.95 -10.15
CA SER A 815 -17.87 61.83 -9.87
C SER A 815 -16.63 61.16 -10.42
N SER A 816 -15.75 61.93 -11.03
CA SER A 816 -14.56 61.39 -11.66
C SER A 816 -13.50 60.87 -10.68
N SER A 817 -12.71 59.90 -11.15
CA SER A 817 -11.65 59.22 -10.40
C SER A 817 -10.72 58.50 -11.36
N ASN A 818 -9.42 58.43 -11.06
CA ASN A 818 -8.46 57.54 -11.75
C ASN A 818 -8.62 56.07 -11.34
N ASN A 819 -9.27 55.83 -10.18
CA ASN A 819 -9.41 54.52 -9.56
C ASN A 819 -10.89 54.20 -9.42
N HIS A 820 -11.35 53.16 -10.11
CA HIS A 820 -12.74 52.73 -10.15
C HIS A 820 -12.91 51.45 -9.32
N ILE A 821 -13.61 51.57 -8.19
CA ILE A 821 -13.90 50.42 -7.32
C ILE A 821 -15.19 49.77 -7.81
N ILE A 822 -15.05 48.63 -8.48
CA ILE A 822 -16.15 47.82 -9.01
C ILE A 822 -16.63 46.89 -7.87
N PRO A 823 -17.86 47.05 -7.32
CA PRO A 823 -18.29 46.36 -6.11
C PRO A 823 -18.38 44.84 -6.26
N ALA A 824 -18.02 44.14 -5.18
CA ALA A 824 -18.18 42.69 -5.04
C ALA A 824 -19.62 42.22 -5.27
N VAL A 825 -19.75 41.08 -5.95
CA VAL A 825 -20.94 40.22 -5.89
C VAL A 825 -20.79 39.18 -4.77
N THR A 826 -21.90 38.56 -4.35
CA THR A 826 -21.88 37.39 -3.44
C THR A 826 -22.49 36.21 -4.15
N THR A 827 -21.68 35.19 -4.42
CA THR A 827 -22.09 33.97 -5.11
C THR A 827 -22.80 33.01 -4.15
N THR A 828 -23.66 32.15 -4.70
CA THR A 828 -24.53 31.23 -3.94
C THR A 828 -24.19 29.75 -4.15
N ILE A 829 -23.12 29.48 -4.89
CA ILE A 829 -22.57 28.15 -5.23
C ILE A 829 -21.04 28.25 -5.28
N ASP A 830 -20.38 27.12 -5.08
CA ASP A 830 -18.92 27.00 -5.19
C ASP A 830 -18.47 27.01 -6.67
N ASN A 831 -17.16 27.05 -6.91
CA ASN A 831 -16.54 26.96 -8.25
C ASN A 831 -17.07 27.96 -9.31
N THR A 832 -17.34 29.21 -8.95
CA THR A 832 -17.79 30.23 -9.91
C THR A 832 -16.63 30.97 -10.58
N LEU A 833 -16.77 31.27 -11.87
CA LEU A 833 -15.92 32.24 -12.59
C LEU A 833 -16.55 33.62 -12.45
N VAL A 834 -15.86 34.60 -11.87
CA VAL A 834 -16.34 35.98 -11.76
C VAL A 834 -15.63 36.85 -12.78
N LEU A 835 -16.37 37.67 -13.51
CA LEU A 835 -15.83 38.69 -14.42
C LEU A 835 -16.15 40.09 -13.92
N TYR A 836 -15.25 41.03 -14.19
CA TYR A 836 -15.56 42.46 -14.21
C TYR A 836 -15.55 42.97 -15.66
N GLY A 837 -16.26 44.08 -15.90
CA GLY A 837 -16.13 44.88 -17.11
C GLY A 837 -16.29 46.35 -16.78
N LEU A 838 -15.54 47.23 -17.44
CA LEU A 838 -15.59 48.68 -17.26
C LEU A 838 -15.53 49.40 -18.60
N SER A 839 -16.45 50.34 -18.79
CA SER A 839 -16.45 51.37 -19.83
C SER A 839 -16.11 52.72 -19.19
N PHE A 840 -15.31 53.53 -19.88
CA PHE A 840 -14.78 54.82 -19.46
C PHE A 840 -15.06 55.90 -20.51
N ASP A 841 -15.41 57.10 -20.03
CA ASP A 841 -15.66 58.34 -20.76
C ASP A 841 -14.35 58.88 -21.35
N GLY A 842 -14.20 58.86 -22.68
CA GLY A 842 -12.96 59.22 -23.35
C GLY A 842 -11.91 58.10 -23.44
N THR A 843 -10.74 58.44 -23.98
CA THR A 843 -9.58 57.53 -24.15
C THR A 843 -8.28 58.08 -23.58
N ASP A 844 -8.26 59.28 -23.00
CA ASP A 844 -7.03 59.89 -22.49
C ASP A 844 -6.52 59.20 -21.20
N GLY A 845 -7.33 58.30 -20.62
CA GLY A 845 -6.97 57.34 -19.57
C GLY A 845 -6.57 55.94 -20.07
N TYR A 846 -6.37 55.73 -21.38
CA TYR A 846 -6.08 54.43 -21.97
C TYR A 846 -4.63 53.96 -21.72
N THR A 847 -4.39 53.42 -20.53
CA THR A 847 -4.28 51.97 -20.32
C THR A 847 -4.76 51.64 -18.91
N PHE A 848 -5.34 50.46 -18.72
CA PHE A 848 -5.96 50.04 -17.48
C PHE A 848 -5.04 49.16 -16.61
N SER A 849 -5.44 48.96 -15.36
CA SER A 849 -4.73 48.11 -14.41
C SER A 849 -5.68 47.60 -13.31
N ALA A 850 -6.00 46.30 -13.36
CA ALA A 850 -6.77 45.62 -12.32
C ALA A 850 -5.94 45.44 -11.04
N SER A 851 -6.54 45.74 -9.88
CA SER A 851 -5.93 45.50 -8.58
C SER A 851 -6.93 44.98 -7.54
N GLY A 852 -6.52 43.94 -6.82
CA GLY A 852 -7.33 43.20 -5.86
C GLY A 852 -6.77 41.80 -5.65
N THR A 853 -7.29 41.04 -4.68
CA THR A 853 -6.82 39.67 -4.44
C THR A 853 -7.36 38.72 -5.51
N GLY A 854 -6.47 38.13 -6.31
CA GLY A 854 -6.82 37.08 -7.28
C GLY A 854 -7.60 37.54 -8.51
N TRP A 855 -7.54 38.82 -8.86
CA TRP A 855 -8.10 39.35 -10.10
C TRP A 855 -7.02 39.42 -11.20
N THR A 856 -7.39 39.01 -12.40
CA THR A 856 -6.61 39.10 -13.64
C THR A 856 -7.32 40.08 -14.59
N GLU A 857 -6.54 40.86 -15.34
CA GLU A 857 -7.01 41.66 -16.46
C GLU A 857 -6.75 40.88 -17.75
N GLU A 858 -7.76 40.77 -18.61
CA GLU A 858 -7.73 39.84 -19.76
C GLU A 858 -7.57 40.60 -21.09
N ASP A 859 -8.26 41.74 -21.26
CA ASP A 859 -8.15 42.56 -22.48
C ASP A 859 -8.61 44.02 -22.25
N GLU A 860 -8.11 44.96 -23.06
CA GLU A 860 -8.44 46.39 -23.03
C GLU A 860 -8.51 47.00 -24.44
N ALA A 861 -9.45 47.91 -24.67
CA ALA A 861 -9.72 48.52 -25.97
C ALA A 861 -10.11 50.01 -25.89
N GLN A 862 -9.99 50.70 -27.04
CA GLN A 862 -10.43 52.08 -27.27
C GLN A 862 -11.05 52.19 -28.67
N SER A 863 -12.08 53.01 -28.86
CA SER A 863 -12.69 53.19 -30.19
C SER A 863 -11.76 53.92 -31.16
N GLY A 864 -11.05 54.94 -30.69
CA GLY A 864 -10.22 55.83 -31.50
C GLY A 864 -9.21 56.63 -30.67
N PRO A 865 -8.36 57.46 -31.31
CA PRO A 865 -7.29 58.18 -30.61
C PRO A 865 -7.70 59.58 -30.13
N ASP A 866 -7.87 59.72 -28.80
CA ASP A 866 -7.93 60.98 -28.04
C ASP A 866 -9.00 62.00 -28.49
N GLN A 867 -10.24 61.55 -28.75
CA GLN A 867 -11.39 62.46 -28.98
C GLN A 867 -12.38 62.47 -27.81
N PRO A 868 -13.00 63.63 -27.45
CA PRO A 868 -14.08 63.74 -26.46
C PRO A 868 -15.44 63.20 -26.98
N GLY A 869 -15.41 61.97 -27.46
CA GLY A 869 -16.46 61.23 -28.16
C GLY A 869 -16.04 59.79 -28.48
N ASP A 870 -14.82 59.39 -28.13
CA ASP A 870 -14.36 58.00 -28.17
C ASP A 870 -14.61 57.34 -26.79
N VAL A 871 -14.85 56.03 -26.78
CA VAL A 871 -14.99 55.21 -25.57
C VAL A 871 -13.73 54.38 -25.35
N SER A 872 -13.35 54.14 -24.09
CA SER A 872 -12.36 53.12 -23.71
C SER A 872 -12.94 52.11 -22.71
N GLY A 873 -12.30 50.94 -22.56
CA GLY A 873 -12.73 49.96 -21.58
C GLY A 873 -11.91 48.68 -21.51
N THR A 874 -12.13 47.93 -20.43
CA THR A 874 -11.39 46.72 -20.04
C THR A 874 -12.35 45.66 -19.51
N PHE A 875 -11.98 44.38 -19.66
CA PHE A 875 -12.59 43.28 -18.90
C PHE A 875 -11.53 42.39 -18.26
N GLY A 876 -11.93 41.71 -17.18
CA GLY A 876 -11.05 40.77 -16.50
C GLY A 876 -11.77 39.75 -15.63
N SER A 877 -11.04 38.78 -15.08
CA SER A 877 -11.60 37.59 -14.43
C SER A 877 -11.00 37.26 -13.06
N LYS A 878 -11.71 36.41 -12.31
CA LYS A 878 -11.29 35.79 -11.04
C LYS A 878 -12.01 34.46 -10.84
N ALA A 879 -11.24 33.40 -10.63
CA ALA A 879 -11.77 32.12 -10.16
C ALA A 879 -12.12 32.20 -8.67
N LEU A 880 -13.30 31.71 -8.28
CA LEU A 880 -13.78 31.68 -6.89
C LEU A 880 -14.23 30.26 -6.51
N ALA A 881 -13.31 29.51 -5.89
CA ALA A 881 -13.48 28.09 -5.55
C ALA A 881 -14.50 27.79 -4.43
N SER A 882 -15.06 28.80 -3.76
CA SER A 882 -16.08 28.60 -2.72
C SER A 882 -17.05 29.77 -2.67
N GLN A 883 -18.32 29.48 -2.41
CA GLN A 883 -19.41 30.44 -2.39
C GLN A 883 -19.14 31.60 -1.42
N GLY A 884 -19.38 32.83 -1.87
CA GLY A 884 -19.17 34.00 -1.03
C GLY A 884 -18.89 35.28 -1.81
N SER A 885 -18.25 36.23 -1.15
CA SER A 885 -17.87 37.51 -1.76
C SER A 885 -16.75 37.32 -2.77
N SER A 886 -16.95 37.78 -4.01
CA SER A 886 -15.89 37.90 -5.02
C SER A 886 -14.80 38.92 -4.65
N GLU A 887 -15.10 39.82 -3.71
CA GLU A 887 -14.34 41.02 -3.35
C GLU A 887 -14.37 42.08 -4.47
N SER A 888 -14.25 43.36 -4.08
CA SER A 888 -14.22 44.45 -5.06
C SER A 888 -12.86 44.46 -5.77
N VAL A 889 -12.87 44.65 -7.09
CA VAL A 889 -11.67 45.01 -7.87
C VAL A 889 -11.56 46.53 -7.96
N THR A 890 -10.33 47.04 -7.97
CA THR A 890 -10.04 48.45 -8.27
C THR A 890 -9.28 48.51 -9.59
N VAL A 891 -9.96 48.97 -10.63
CA VAL A 891 -9.38 49.23 -11.96
C VAL A 891 -8.84 50.65 -11.96
N SER A 892 -7.60 50.86 -12.43
CA SER A 892 -6.95 52.18 -12.40
C SER A 892 -6.38 52.58 -13.77
N THR A 893 -6.54 53.84 -14.17
CA THR A 893 -5.95 54.40 -15.40
C THR A 893 -4.46 54.73 -15.23
N ASP A 894 -3.66 54.60 -16.28
CA ASP A 894 -2.24 54.96 -16.26
C ASP A 894 -2.00 56.48 -16.14
N ALA A 895 -2.84 57.26 -16.82
CA ALA A 895 -2.78 58.71 -16.89
C ALA A 895 -3.53 59.39 -15.72
N SER A 896 -3.11 60.61 -15.39
CA SER A 896 -3.74 61.45 -14.36
C SER A 896 -4.96 62.21 -14.89
N VAL A 897 -5.87 61.50 -15.57
CA VAL A 897 -7.15 62.01 -16.09
C VAL A 897 -8.23 62.05 -15.01
N SER A 898 -9.43 62.55 -15.28
CA SER A 898 -10.44 62.72 -14.23
C SER A 898 -11.85 62.72 -14.80
N ASP A 899 -12.28 61.55 -15.26
CA ASP A 899 -13.51 61.37 -16.03
C ASP A 899 -14.31 60.18 -15.45
N THR A 900 -15.41 59.79 -16.07
CA THR A 900 -16.42 58.89 -15.47
C THR A 900 -16.51 57.50 -16.13
N ALA A 901 -17.19 56.56 -15.45
CA ALA A 901 -17.19 55.16 -15.86
C ALA A 901 -18.48 54.42 -15.49
N ALA A 902 -18.82 53.40 -16.26
CA ALA A 902 -19.90 52.44 -16.02
C ALA A 902 -19.33 51.01 -16.03
N TYR A 903 -19.70 50.19 -15.04
CA TYR A 903 -19.06 48.89 -14.83
C TYR A 903 -19.96 47.84 -14.16
N PHE A 904 -19.52 46.58 -14.22
CA PHE A 904 -20.17 45.46 -13.56
C PHE A 904 -19.18 44.50 -12.88
N GLN A 905 -19.68 43.72 -11.92
CA GLN A 905 -19.23 42.35 -11.70
C GLN A 905 -20.37 41.38 -12.03
N LEU A 906 -20.05 40.23 -12.63
CA LEU A 906 -20.98 39.11 -12.81
C LEU A 906 -20.28 37.78 -12.51
N ALA A 907 -21.01 36.82 -11.94
CA ALA A 907 -20.50 35.49 -11.63
C ALA A 907 -21.22 34.44 -12.47
N ILE A 908 -20.43 33.61 -13.15
CA ILE A 908 -20.87 32.50 -13.98
C ILE A 908 -20.91 31.24 -13.12
N ALA A 909 -22.04 30.54 -13.19
CA ALA A 909 -22.27 29.26 -12.55
C ALA A 909 -21.53 28.14 -13.28
N PRO A 910 -20.79 27.25 -12.58
CA PRO A 910 -20.31 26.00 -13.15
C PRO A 910 -21.48 25.11 -13.59
N SER A 911 -21.20 24.11 -14.41
CA SER A 911 -22.16 23.08 -14.77
C SER A 911 -22.78 22.44 -13.52
N SER A 912 -24.10 22.54 -13.40
CA SER A 912 -24.85 21.77 -12.41
C SER A 912 -24.81 20.29 -12.79
N GLY A 913 -24.43 19.43 -11.87
CA GLY A 913 -24.89 18.03 -11.91
C GLY A 913 -26.41 18.03 -11.80
N SER A 914 -27.09 17.96 -12.95
CA SER A 914 -28.56 18.05 -13.06
C SER A 914 -29.21 16.86 -13.78
N GLY A 915 -28.40 15.87 -14.19
CA GLY A 915 -28.80 14.48 -14.05
C GLY A 915 -28.64 14.03 -12.59
N ASN A 916 -28.58 12.73 -12.37
CA ASN A 916 -27.86 12.23 -11.20
C ASN A 916 -26.36 12.58 -11.35
N PRO A 917 -25.54 12.48 -10.30
CA PRO A 917 -24.09 12.52 -10.46
C PRO A 917 -23.61 11.43 -11.43
N GLU A 918 -23.13 11.88 -12.60
CA GLU A 918 -22.57 11.05 -13.67
C GLU A 918 -21.04 11.02 -13.58
N SER A 919 -20.42 9.93 -14.01
CA SER A 919 -18.96 9.90 -14.21
C SER A 919 -18.57 10.69 -15.47
N ASN A 920 -17.29 11.00 -15.60
CA ASN A 920 -16.70 11.28 -16.90
C ASN A 920 -16.63 9.99 -17.75
N TYR A 921 -16.25 10.10 -19.03
CA TYR A 921 -16.04 8.90 -19.85
C TYR A 921 -14.80 8.16 -19.37
N LEU A 922 -14.93 6.91 -18.94
CA LEU A 922 -13.81 5.98 -18.95
C LEU A 922 -13.64 5.48 -20.38
N ARG A 923 -12.61 5.98 -21.06
CA ARG A 923 -12.28 5.64 -22.44
C ARG A 923 -11.24 4.53 -22.46
N ALA A 924 -11.68 3.31 -22.77
CA ALA A 924 -10.81 2.17 -23.03
C ALA A 924 -10.49 2.11 -24.54
N THR A 925 -9.20 2.08 -24.89
CA THR A 925 -8.66 2.17 -26.26
C THR A 925 -7.34 1.40 -26.40
N GLY A 926 -6.79 1.32 -27.61
CA GLY A 926 -5.53 0.60 -27.87
C GLY A 926 -5.68 -0.92 -27.78
N PHE A 927 -6.81 -1.47 -28.21
CA PHE A 927 -7.02 -2.91 -28.29
C PHE A 927 -6.30 -3.49 -29.53
N ASP A 928 -5.39 -4.46 -29.33
CA ASP A 928 -4.65 -5.07 -30.45
C ASP A 928 -5.50 -6.06 -31.28
N PHE A 929 -6.19 -5.55 -32.31
CA PHE A 929 -6.85 -6.38 -33.31
C PHE A 929 -6.01 -6.58 -34.60
N SER A 930 -4.70 -6.35 -34.54
CA SER A 930 -3.80 -6.44 -35.71
C SER A 930 -3.85 -7.79 -36.42
N ALA A 931 -4.08 -8.87 -35.65
CA ALA A 931 -4.16 -10.26 -36.12
C ALA A 931 -5.39 -10.61 -36.97
N ILE A 932 -6.42 -9.75 -37.03
CA ILE A 932 -7.57 -9.97 -37.93
C ILE A 932 -7.10 -9.75 -39.40
N PRO A 933 -7.33 -10.68 -40.34
CA PRO A 933 -6.93 -10.46 -41.74
C PRO A 933 -7.64 -9.26 -42.39
N ASP A 934 -6.96 -8.49 -43.23
CA ASP A 934 -7.55 -7.30 -43.88
C ASP A 934 -8.70 -7.63 -44.87
N THR A 935 -8.80 -8.90 -45.29
CA THR A 935 -9.91 -9.43 -46.09
C THR A 935 -11.05 -10.01 -45.26
N ALA A 936 -10.99 -9.94 -43.93
CA ALA A 936 -12.02 -10.47 -43.05
C ALA A 936 -13.30 -9.63 -43.08
N GLU A 937 -14.44 -10.28 -42.84
CA GLU A 937 -15.74 -9.61 -42.67
C GLU A 937 -16.14 -9.64 -41.19
N ILE A 938 -16.24 -8.48 -40.54
CA ILE A 938 -16.63 -8.38 -39.12
C ILE A 938 -18.10 -8.80 -38.97
N LYS A 939 -18.37 -9.73 -38.05
CA LYS A 939 -19.70 -10.35 -37.82
C LYS A 939 -20.37 -9.93 -36.53
N GLY A 940 -19.59 -9.60 -35.50
CA GLY A 940 -20.12 -9.16 -34.22
C GLY A 940 -19.04 -8.66 -33.26
N ILE A 941 -19.44 -7.81 -32.33
CA ILE A 941 -18.58 -7.20 -31.30
C ILE A 941 -19.28 -7.37 -29.96
N THR A 942 -18.58 -7.97 -28.99
CA THR A 942 -19.04 -8.09 -27.60
C THR A 942 -18.10 -7.29 -26.71
N VAL A 943 -18.62 -6.42 -25.86
CA VAL A 943 -17.84 -5.76 -24.80
C VAL A 943 -18.18 -6.47 -23.49
N GLU A 944 -17.17 -6.73 -22.65
CA GLU A 944 -17.33 -7.34 -21.33
C GLU A 944 -16.63 -6.48 -20.27
N ILE A 945 -17.37 -6.14 -19.21
CA ILE A 945 -16.92 -5.24 -18.14
C ILE A 945 -17.15 -5.92 -16.80
N ASP A 946 -16.10 -6.08 -15.99
CA ASP A 946 -16.21 -6.50 -14.59
C ASP A 946 -16.36 -5.26 -13.69
N LYS A 947 -17.49 -5.16 -12.97
CA LYS A 947 -17.96 -3.90 -12.36
C LYS A 947 -18.86 -4.10 -11.13
N TYR A 948 -18.70 -3.24 -10.12
CA TYR A 948 -19.54 -3.22 -8.91
C TYR A 948 -19.60 -1.80 -8.28
N ALA A 949 -20.47 -1.60 -7.31
CA ALA A 949 -20.64 -0.34 -6.56
C ALA A 949 -20.45 -0.53 -5.05
N SER A 950 -20.05 0.52 -4.31
CA SER A 950 -19.93 0.43 -2.84
C SER A 950 -21.28 0.33 -2.09
N LEU A 951 -22.41 0.40 -2.79
CA LEU A 951 -23.76 0.32 -2.22
C LEU A 951 -24.74 -0.36 -3.21
N ALA A 952 -25.71 -1.11 -2.69
CA ALA A 952 -26.73 -1.76 -3.50
C ALA A 952 -27.72 -0.76 -4.11
N SER A 953 -28.07 -0.95 -5.38
CA SER A 953 -29.08 -0.14 -6.10
C SER A 953 -28.74 1.36 -6.10
N SER A 954 -27.47 1.70 -6.32
CA SER A 954 -26.98 3.08 -6.28
C SER A 954 -26.28 3.56 -7.55
N ILE A 955 -25.71 2.65 -8.35
CA ILE A 955 -25.10 2.92 -9.67
C ILE A 955 -25.83 2.10 -10.74
N GLU A 956 -26.09 2.71 -11.90
CA GLU A 956 -26.42 2.00 -13.15
C GLU A 956 -25.58 2.55 -14.33
N ASP A 957 -25.73 1.98 -15.53
CA ASP A 957 -25.04 2.50 -16.71
C ASP A 957 -25.73 3.76 -17.24
N TYR A 958 -25.00 4.86 -17.41
CA TYR A 958 -25.49 6.01 -18.20
C TYR A 958 -25.31 5.77 -19.69
N SER A 959 -24.14 5.25 -20.07
CA SER A 959 -23.72 5.05 -21.46
C SER A 959 -22.64 3.98 -21.53
N VAL A 960 -22.80 3.05 -22.47
CA VAL A 960 -21.77 2.11 -22.90
C VAL A 960 -21.80 2.10 -24.42
N GLN A 961 -20.82 2.74 -25.07
CA GLN A 961 -20.84 2.96 -26.52
C GLN A 961 -19.47 2.70 -27.15
N LEU A 962 -19.44 1.96 -28.26
CA LEU A 962 -18.23 1.77 -29.06
C LEU A 962 -17.75 3.09 -29.67
N ARG A 963 -16.49 3.12 -30.10
CA ARG A 963 -15.84 4.31 -30.68
C ARG A 963 -14.84 3.99 -31.79
N ASP A 964 -14.52 5.00 -32.59
CA ASP A 964 -13.37 5.04 -33.49
C ASP A 964 -12.62 6.39 -33.39
N SER A 965 -11.72 6.64 -34.33
CA SER A 965 -10.94 7.89 -34.45
C SER A 965 -11.77 9.15 -34.77
N THR A 966 -13.08 9.03 -35.05
CA THR A 966 -14.00 10.17 -35.25
C THR A 966 -14.85 10.50 -34.02
N GLY A 967 -15.05 9.56 -33.09
CA GLY A 967 -15.90 9.76 -31.91
C GLY A 967 -16.54 8.46 -31.41
N THR A 968 -17.62 8.56 -30.63
CA THR A 968 -18.48 7.41 -30.33
C THR A 968 -19.36 7.06 -31.54
N LYS A 969 -19.65 5.77 -31.73
CA LYS A 969 -20.18 5.24 -32.98
C LYS A 969 -21.02 3.98 -32.75
N GLY A 970 -22.16 3.92 -33.42
CA GLY A 970 -23.15 2.87 -33.23
C GLY A 970 -24.16 3.19 -32.13
N VAL A 971 -24.90 2.17 -31.70
CA VAL A 971 -25.93 2.24 -30.66
C VAL A 971 -25.28 2.22 -29.28
N ASP A 972 -25.82 3.01 -28.35
CA ASP A 972 -25.51 2.92 -26.93
C ASP A 972 -26.25 1.72 -26.32
N ASN A 973 -25.52 0.88 -25.59
CA ASN A 973 -26.00 -0.39 -25.03
C ASN A 973 -26.09 -0.38 -23.48
N ALA A 974 -26.09 0.79 -22.84
CA ALA A 974 -26.25 0.93 -21.39
C ALA A 974 -27.40 0.08 -20.80
N ASP A 975 -27.12 -0.67 -19.73
CA ASP A 975 -28.12 -1.43 -18.98
C ASP A 975 -28.54 -0.66 -17.71
N PRO A 976 -29.83 -0.27 -17.57
CA PRO A 976 -30.37 0.34 -16.35
C PRO A 976 -30.59 -0.69 -15.21
N THR A 977 -29.98 -1.87 -15.30
CA THR A 977 -29.86 -2.82 -14.19
C THR A 977 -28.76 -2.34 -13.25
N PRO A 978 -29.05 -2.05 -11.96
CA PRO A 978 -28.03 -1.51 -11.06
C PRO A 978 -26.87 -2.47 -10.85
N TRP A 979 -25.68 -1.91 -10.67
CA TRP A 979 -24.43 -2.63 -10.46
C TRP A 979 -24.47 -3.41 -9.13
N ALA A 980 -23.70 -4.50 -9.04
CA ALA A 980 -23.66 -5.35 -7.85
C ALA A 980 -23.06 -4.61 -6.63
N ASP A 981 -23.49 -4.95 -5.42
CA ASP A 981 -22.93 -4.43 -4.15
C ASP A 981 -21.79 -5.30 -3.57
N THR A 982 -21.42 -6.34 -4.30
CA THR A 982 -20.26 -7.20 -4.03
C THR A 982 -19.58 -7.54 -5.34
N ASP A 983 -18.27 -7.36 -5.39
CA ASP A 983 -17.40 -8.02 -6.36
C ASP A 983 -17.59 -9.56 -6.32
N SER A 984 -17.45 -10.20 -7.49
CA SER A 984 -17.50 -11.65 -7.66
C SER A 984 -16.72 -12.19 -8.87
N ASP A 985 -15.79 -11.42 -9.45
CA ASP A 985 -15.05 -11.77 -10.67
C ASP A 985 -15.99 -12.08 -11.89
N THR A 986 -17.05 -11.30 -12.12
CA THR A 986 -18.08 -11.60 -13.14
C THR A 986 -18.40 -10.45 -14.10
N TYR A 987 -17.96 -10.62 -15.35
CA TYR A 987 -18.29 -9.74 -16.46
C TYR A 987 -19.81 -9.57 -16.71
N THR A 988 -20.21 -8.31 -16.91
CA THR A 988 -21.43 -7.93 -17.64
C THR A 988 -21.12 -7.85 -19.13
N SER A 989 -21.91 -8.50 -19.99
CA SER A 989 -21.68 -8.57 -21.44
C SER A 989 -22.65 -7.68 -22.23
N TYR A 990 -22.12 -6.92 -23.21
CA TYR A 990 -22.85 -5.99 -24.06
C TYR A 990 -22.63 -6.32 -25.55
N GLY A 991 -23.66 -6.13 -26.38
CA GLY A 991 -23.65 -6.53 -27.78
C GLY A 991 -23.65 -8.06 -27.94
N GLY A 992 -22.81 -8.59 -28.83
CA GLY A 992 -22.69 -10.04 -29.00
C GLY A 992 -22.00 -10.48 -30.29
N SER A 993 -21.77 -11.80 -30.42
CA SER A 993 -21.09 -12.43 -31.56
C SER A 993 -21.81 -12.34 -32.91
N SER A 994 -22.98 -11.70 -32.98
CA SER A 994 -23.68 -11.32 -34.21
C SER A 994 -24.24 -9.89 -34.20
N ASP A 995 -23.73 -9.03 -33.32
CA ASP A 995 -24.17 -7.63 -33.20
C ASP A 995 -23.03 -6.67 -33.55
N LEU A 996 -23.27 -5.79 -34.52
CA LEU A 996 -22.35 -4.74 -34.96
C LEU A 996 -22.68 -3.38 -34.33
N TRP A 997 -23.44 -3.37 -33.24
CA TRP A 997 -23.86 -2.19 -32.47
C TRP A 997 -24.65 -1.22 -33.34
N GLY A 998 -25.59 -1.77 -34.13
CA GLY A 998 -26.46 -1.03 -35.04
C GLY A 998 -25.77 -0.29 -36.20
N THR A 999 -24.47 -0.50 -36.42
CA THR A 999 -23.67 0.12 -37.50
C THR A 999 -22.90 -0.94 -38.29
N SER A 1000 -21.99 -0.52 -39.18
CA SER A 1000 -21.03 -1.38 -39.88
C SER A 1000 -19.60 -1.02 -39.48
N TRP A 1001 -18.74 -2.03 -39.37
CA TRP A 1001 -17.33 -1.88 -39.02
C TRP A 1001 -16.44 -2.52 -40.08
N SER A 1002 -15.44 -1.78 -40.57
CA SER A 1002 -14.35 -2.30 -41.40
C SER A 1002 -13.19 -2.80 -40.54
N VAL A 1003 -12.38 -3.72 -41.08
CA VAL A 1003 -11.18 -4.22 -40.38
C VAL A 1003 -10.21 -3.07 -40.04
N SER A 1004 -10.09 -2.07 -40.92
CA SER A 1004 -9.29 -0.86 -40.68
C SER A 1004 -9.77 -0.04 -39.48
N GLU A 1005 -11.08 0.08 -39.25
CA GLU A 1005 -11.62 0.80 -38.09
C GLU A 1005 -11.45 0.00 -36.80
N ILE A 1006 -11.52 -1.34 -36.86
CA ILE A 1006 -11.28 -2.22 -35.71
C ILE A 1006 -9.79 -2.26 -35.31
N LYS A 1007 -8.88 -2.07 -36.26
CA LYS A 1007 -7.42 -2.01 -36.05
C LYS A 1007 -6.90 -0.63 -35.65
N ASP A 1008 -7.70 0.42 -35.74
CA ASP A 1008 -7.33 1.78 -35.33
C ASP A 1008 -7.07 1.80 -33.81
N SER A 1009 -6.00 2.44 -33.34
CA SER A 1009 -5.70 2.52 -31.90
C SER A 1009 -6.74 3.32 -31.11
N ALA A 1010 -7.53 4.17 -31.78
CA ALA A 1010 -8.68 4.86 -31.21
C ALA A 1010 -9.96 4.01 -31.15
N PHE A 1011 -9.95 2.77 -31.67
CA PHE A 1011 -11.03 1.80 -31.47
C PHE A 1011 -11.11 1.36 -30.00
N GLY A 1012 -12.32 1.12 -29.53
CA GLY A 1012 -12.59 0.71 -28.16
C GLY A 1012 -14.00 1.06 -27.70
N VAL A 1013 -14.13 1.40 -26.41
CA VAL A 1013 -15.42 1.70 -25.77
C VAL A 1013 -15.28 2.91 -24.82
N ASP A 1014 -16.27 3.80 -24.85
CA ASP A 1014 -16.47 4.85 -23.84
C ASP A 1014 -17.57 4.38 -22.86
N ILE A 1015 -17.28 4.41 -21.55
CA ILE A 1015 -18.13 3.89 -20.46
C ILE A 1015 -18.47 5.03 -19.48
N VAL A 1016 -19.71 5.08 -18.99
CA VAL A 1016 -20.20 6.09 -18.04
C VAL A 1016 -21.16 5.49 -17.02
N ALA A 1017 -20.95 5.81 -15.74
CA ALA A 1017 -21.80 5.41 -14.61
C ALA A 1017 -22.77 6.54 -14.18
N ASP A 1018 -23.97 6.19 -13.71
CA ASP A 1018 -25.01 7.11 -13.20
C ASP A 1018 -25.40 6.80 -11.74
N LEU A 1019 -25.52 7.82 -10.88
CA LEU A 1019 -25.87 7.67 -9.46
C LEU A 1019 -27.38 7.67 -9.17
N THR A 1020 -28.09 6.56 -9.40
CA THR A 1020 -29.53 6.48 -9.10
C THR A 1020 -29.91 6.38 -7.60
N GLY A 1021 -28.94 6.28 -6.69
CA GLY A 1021 -29.18 6.05 -5.26
C GLY A 1021 -28.76 7.16 -4.29
N SER A 1022 -27.74 6.87 -3.49
CA SER A 1022 -27.13 7.76 -2.49
C SER A 1022 -25.62 7.72 -2.67
N ASP A 1023 -24.92 8.80 -2.30
CA ASP A 1023 -23.46 8.99 -2.45
C ASP A 1023 -22.66 7.68 -2.29
N THR A 1024 -21.93 7.28 -3.34
CA THR A 1024 -21.31 5.96 -3.46
C THR A 1024 -20.16 6.01 -4.49
N THR A 1025 -19.48 4.89 -4.68
CA THR A 1025 -18.34 4.75 -5.59
C THR A 1025 -18.68 3.70 -6.63
N ALA A 1026 -18.49 4.04 -7.91
CA ALA A 1026 -18.52 3.08 -9.02
C ALA A 1026 -17.12 2.49 -9.21
N PHE A 1027 -17.02 1.17 -9.43
CA PHE A 1027 -15.75 0.45 -9.64
C PHE A 1027 -15.79 -0.41 -10.90
N ILE A 1028 -14.67 -0.42 -11.64
CA ILE A 1028 -14.40 -1.32 -12.77
C ILE A 1028 -13.03 -1.96 -12.52
N ASP A 1029 -12.93 -3.29 -12.59
CA ASP A 1029 -11.64 -4.02 -12.52
C ASP A 1029 -11.06 -4.29 -13.90
N HIS A 1030 -11.89 -4.68 -14.87
CA HIS A 1030 -11.40 -5.08 -16.19
C HIS A 1030 -12.41 -4.83 -17.31
N VAL A 1031 -11.91 -4.38 -18.45
CA VAL A 1031 -12.66 -4.25 -19.70
C VAL A 1031 -12.01 -5.12 -20.78
N GLN A 1032 -12.80 -5.91 -21.50
CA GLN A 1032 -12.34 -6.63 -22.70
C GLN A 1032 -13.34 -6.52 -23.86
N ILE A 1033 -12.82 -6.58 -25.09
CA ILE A 1033 -13.62 -6.60 -26.32
C ILE A 1033 -13.33 -7.89 -27.08
N LYS A 1034 -14.41 -8.53 -27.55
CA LYS A 1034 -14.39 -9.72 -28.42
C LYS A 1034 -14.89 -9.32 -29.80
N VAL A 1035 -14.04 -9.46 -30.82
CA VAL A 1035 -14.43 -9.25 -32.22
C VAL A 1035 -14.53 -10.59 -32.91
N LYS A 1036 -15.71 -10.88 -33.45
CA LYS A 1036 -15.97 -12.06 -34.29
C LYS A 1036 -15.95 -11.65 -35.76
N TYR A 1037 -15.26 -12.44 -36.58
CA TYR A 1037 -15.05 -12.18 -38.01
C TYR A 1037 -15.04 -13.47 -38.83
N ASP A 1038 -15.40 -13.41 -40.12
CA ASP A 1038 -15.15 -14.50 -41.06
C ASP A 1038 -13.90 -14.23 -41.89
N GLU A 1039 -13.02 -15.23 -42.03
CA GLU A 1039 -11.83 -15.13 -42.87
C GLU A 1039 -12.17 -15.44 -44.34
N THR A 1040 -12.05 -14.45 -45.24
CA THR A 1040 -12.17 -14.71 -46.68
C THR A 1040 -10.80 -15.10 -47.26
N PHE A 1041 -10.60 -16.41 -47.42
CA PHE A 1041 -9.46 -16.97 -48.13
C PHE A 1041 -9.62 -16.78 -49.65
N SER A 1042 -8.52 -16.38 -50.29
CA SER A 1042 -8.41 -16.15 -51.74
C SER A 1042 -7.45 -17.13 -52.41
N GLY A 1043 -7.40 -18.36 -51.91
CA GLY A 1043 -6.53 -19.41 -52.44
C GLY A 1043 -7.04 -20.02 -53.75
N ARG A 1044 -6.25 -20.96 -54.29
CA ARG A 1044 -6.68 -21.81 -55.41
C ARG A 1044 -7.51 -23.00 -54.92
N GLU A 1045 -8.77 -23.07 -55.33
CA GLU A 1045 -9.70 -24.18 -55.05
C GLU A 1045 -9.12 -25.54 -55.48
N TRP A 1046 -9.32 -26.55 -54.63
CA TRP A 1046 -8.98 -27.95 -54.94
C TRP A 1046 -10.07 -28.62 -55.79
N ILE A 1047 -9.73 -28.96 -57.04
CA ILE A 1047 -10.68 -29.59 -57.95
C ILE A 1047 -10.88 -31.06 -57.55
N ASN A 1048 -12.12 -31.43 -57.21
CA ASN A 1048 -12.58 -32.75 -56.75
C ASN A 1048 -11.87 -33.29 -55.47
N PRO A 1049 -12.05 -32.68 -54.29
CA PRO A 1049 -11.34 -33.05 -53.05
C PRO A 1049 -11.39 -34.54 -52.67
N ASP A 1050 -12.56 -35.19 -52.80
CA ASP A 1050 -12.77 -36.59 -52.38
C ASP A 1050 -11.87 -37.61 -53.10
N ASN A 1051 -11.29 -37.26 -54.25
CA ASN A 1051 -10.36 -38.13 -54.98
C ASN A 1051 -9.18 -38.60 -54.08
N ALA A 1052 -8.66 -37.70 -53.24
CA ALA A 1052 -7.57 -37.99 -52.30
C ALA A 1052 -7.93 -39.00 -51.19
N LYS A 1053 -9.20 -39.37 -51.02
CA LYS A 1053 -9.62 -40.40 -50.04
C LYS A 1053 -9.38 -41.84 -50.52
N THR A 1054 -9.01 -42.04 -51.79
CA THR A 1054 -8.86 -43.37 -52.39
C THR A 1054 -7.58 -43.49 -53.22
N GLN A 1055 -6.71 -44.43 -52.88
CA GLN A 1055 -5.51 -44.73 -53.68
C GLN A 1055 -5.90 -45.49 -54.97
N ASN A 1056 -6.13 -44.74 -56.06
CA ASN A 1056 -6.65 -45.24 -57.32
C ASN A 1056 -6.10 -44.54 -58.60
N ASN A 1057 -5.06 -43.70 -58.45
CA ASN A 1057 -4.52 -42.85 -59.53
C ASN A 1057 -5.58 -41.91 -60.16
N ILE A 1058 -6.45 -41.32 -59.33
CA ILE A 1058 -7.31 -40.19 -59.68
C ILE A 1058 -7.05 -39.10 -58.65
N ASP A 1059 -6.60 -37.94 -59.11
CA ASP A 1059 -6.02 -36.91 -58.25
C ASP A 1059 -7.03 -35.80 -57.93
N THR A 1060 -6.84 -35.12 -56.79
CA THR A 1060 -7.38 -33.77 -56.57
C THR A 1060 -6.29 -32.76 -56.87
N VAL A 1061 -6.63 -31.64 -57.50
CA VAL A 1061 -5.63 -30.72 -58.06
C VAL A 1061 -6.00 -29.27 -57.76
N ALA A 1062 -5.13 -28.57 -57.02
CA ALA A 1062 -5.04 -27.11 -57.07
C ALA A 1062 -4.09 -26.72 -58.21
N SER A 1063 -4.53 -25.81 -59.09
CA SER A 1063 -3.75 -25.38 -60.27
C SER A 1063 -3.32 -23.93 -60.17
N PHE A 1064 -2.01 -23.69 -60.16
CA PHE A 1064 -1.42 -22.36 -60.07
C PHE A 1064 -1.09 -21.81 -61.47
N THR A 1065 -1.50 -20.58 -61.73
CA THR A 1065 -1.00 -19.76 -62.85
C THR A 1065 -0.02 -18.73 -62.31
N ALA A 1066 1.07 -18.48 -63.04
CA ALA A 1066 2.20 -17.73 -62.51
C ALA A 1066 1.83 -16.29 -62.07
N THR A 1067 2.47 -15.87 -60.97
CA THR A 1067 2.57 -14.49 -60.44
C THR A 1067 1.33 -13.86 -59.77
N SER A 1068 0.37 -14.62 -59.22
CA SER A 1068 -0.65 -14.05 -58.31
C SER A 1068 -1.02 -14.90 -57.10
N GLU A 1069 -1.28 -16.21 -57.25
CA GLU A 1069 -1.53 -17.09 -56.10
C GLU A 1069 -0.35 -18.04 -55.85
N THR A 1070 0.13 -18.11 -54.61
CA THR A 1070 1.16 -19.05 -54.14
C THR A 1070 0.62 -20.14 -53.22
N THR A 1071 -0.66 -20.05 -52.84
CA THR A 1071 -1.34 -20.94 -51.88
C THR A 1071 -2.65 -21.48 -52.45
N SER A 1072 -2.92 -22.75 -52.17
CA SER A 1072 -4.24 -23.36 -52.39
C SER A 1072 -5.15 -23.06 -51.20
N ASP A 1073 -6.46 -23.26 -51.37
CA ASP A 1073 -7.36 -23.39 -50.22
C ASP A 1073 -7.01 -24.62 -49.36
N MET A 1074 -7.62 -24.70 -48.17
CA MET A 1074 -7.41 -25.83 -47.26
C MET A 1074 -8.16 -27.09 -47.74
N LEU A 1075 -7.41 -28.11 -48.16
CA LEU A 1075 -7.96 -29.41 -48.54
C LEU A 1075 -8.45 -30.20 -47.30
N THR A 1076 -9.74 -30.11 -46.98
CA THR A 1076 -10.35 -30.85 -45.87
C THR A 1076 -10.84 -32.24 -46.31
N LEU A 1077 -10.35 -33.30 -45.65
CA LEU A 1077 -10.74 -34.69 -45.92
C LEU A 1077 -11.26 -35.40 -44.66
N THR A 1078 -12.46 -35.94 -44.73
CA THR A 1078 -13.17 -36.62 -43.63
C THR A 1078 -13.45 -38.11 -43.94
N ASP A 1079 -13.94 -38.84 -42.94
CA ASP A 1079 -14.63 -40.14 -43.10
C ASP A 1079 -13.78 -41.33 -43.61
N PHE A 1080 -12.47 -41.34 -43.32
CA PHE A 1080 -11.54 -42.45 -43.64
C PHE A 1080 -11.88 -43.83 -43.01
N GLY A 1081 -12.92 -43.93 -42.17
CA GLY A 1081 -13.55 -45.21 -41.84
C GLY A 1081 -12.77 -46.15 -40.89
N PHE A 1082 -12.00 -45.63 -39.94
CA PHE A 1082 -11.18 -46.43 -39.02
C PHE A 1082 -12.01 -47.38 -38.13
N GLY A 1083 -12.00 -48.68 -38.44
CA GLY A 1083 -12.68 -49.74 -37.69
C GLY A 1083 -11.97 -50.13 -36.38
N LEU A 1084 -11.89 -49.22 -35.41
CA LEU A 1084 -11.27 -49.45 -34.11
C LEU A 1084 -12.23 -50.12 -33.10
N SER A 1085 -11.67 -50.87 -32.14
CA SER A 1085 -12.43 -51.36 -30.98
C SER A 1085 -12.78 -50.19 -30.04
N PRO A 1086 -13.98 -50.15 -29.42
CA PRO A 1086 -14.30 -49.21 -28.34
C PRO A 1086 -13.38 -49.31 -27.10
N THR A 1087 -12.52 -50.33 -27.03
CA THR A 1087 -11.51 -50.52 -25.97
C THR A 1087 -10.08 -50.36 -26.47
N ALA A 1088 -9.86 -49.83 -27.68
CA ALA A 1088 -8.52 -49.64 -28.24
C ALA A 1088 -7.84 -48.39 -27.64
N GLN A 1089 -6.65 -48.56 -27.10
CA GLN A 1089 -5.77 -47.43 -26.79
C GLN A 1089 -5.02 -47.03 -28.07
N ILE A 1090 -5.22 -45.79 -28.54
CA ILE A 1090 -4.42 -45.23 -29.64
C ILE A 1090 -3.03 -44.90 -29.08
N LEU A 1091 -1.99 -45.49 -29.67
CA LEU A 1091 -0.59 -45.29 -29.28
C LEU A 1091 0.14 -44.24 -30.16
N GLY A 1092 -0.52 -43.80 -31.24
CA GLY A 1092 -0.03 -42.86 -32.23
C GLY A 1092 -0.96 -42.83 -33.44
N ILE A 1093 -0.82 -41.82 -34.29
CA ILE A 1093 -1.52 -41.69 -35.57
C ILE A 1093 -0.45 -41.44 -36.64
N GLU A 1094 -0.52 -42.17 -37.74
CA GLU A 1094 0.36 -42.01 -38.90
C GLU A 1094 -0.50 -41.60 -40.10
N VAL A 1095 -0.07 -40.58 -40.84
CA VAL A 1095 -0.77 -40.06 -42.02
C VAL A 1095 0.13 -40.22 -43.23
N GLY A 1096 -0.19 -41.19 -44.08
CA GLY A 1096 0.43 -41.35 -45.39
C GLY A 1096 -0.26 -40.45 -46.41
N ILE A 1097 0.51 -39.65 -47.14
CA ILE A 1097 0.04 -38.80 -48.23
C ILE A 1097 0.81 -39.20 -49.49
N ASP A 1098 0.09 -39.62 -50.53
CA ASP A 1098 0.65 -39.69 -51.88
C ASP A 1098 0.46 -38.34 -52.56
N ARG A 1099 1.48 -37.86 -53.28
CA ARG A 1099 1.48 -36.53 -53.89
C ARG A 1099 2.47 -36.43 -55.04
N GLU A 1100 2.06 -35.77 -56.12
CA GLU A 1100 2.93 -35.38 -57.22
C GLU A 1100 2.83 -33.88 -57.51
N ALA A 1101 3.83 -33.36 -58.22
CA ALA A 1101 3.82 -32.04 -58.81
C ALA A 1101 4.18 -32.16 -60.30
N THR A 1102 3.45 -31.45 -61.16
CA THR A 1102 3.67 -31.49 -62.62
C THR A 1102 4.95 -30.76 -63.06
N VAL A 1103 5.58 -30.02 -62.14
CA VAL A 1103 6.89 -29.39 -62.30
C VAL A 1103 7.85 -30.01 -61.28
N SER A 1104 9.02 -30.45 -61.75
CA SER A 1104 10.03 -31.08 -60.88
C SER A 1104 10.77 -30.02 -60.05
N GLY A 1105 10.47 -29.94 -58.75
CA GLY A 1105 11.16 -29.07 -57.79
C GLY A 1105 10.37 -27.83 -57.35
N SER A 1106 9.07 -27.78 -57.67
CA SER A 1106 8.07 -26.98 -56.94
C SER A 1106 7.59 -27.72 -55.69
#